data_AF-A0A915EHD0-F1
#
_entry.id   AF-A0A915EHD0-F1
#
_cell.length_a   1.000
_cell.length_b   1.000
_cell.length_c   1.000
_cell.angle_alpha   90.00
_cell.angle_beta   90.00
_cell.angle_gamma   90.00
#
_symmetry.space_group_name_H-M   'P 1'
#
loop_
_entity.id
_entity.type
_entity.pdbx_description
1 polymer ?
#
loop_
_entity_poly.entity_id
_entity_poly.type
_entity_poly.pdbx_seq_one_letter_code
_entity_poly.pdbx_strand_id
1 'polypeptide(L)'
;MGVQTVPSSASSTNQNTVRSNQRPKLDFTSALVPSLKRVSDVLLMLCVVAIGAVQPSLLNATYFVIFLVVLTWWALYTPLKRNTFNAIKRFLILYSALHFLAIYIYQIQMVQDAIPPKDFLARLIGLTALVSSECTKDSPWWELKVPEYTSWTGYVNFAFLLFIYHLLVVQYSWTRNGVKGFGKSLLGGMSSGEDQEDGGSSVHEEQYALSELNNHSVVEQEEAGKKALLSNTGKNCMIVNGPNEKNTTMTAQGLQAFLYFGLYHCYVFALLAMMTWGLLYHSVFGLLPGLLLCHLGTEKLQEMVFCLSPAILFYTEFLLLAQYVYSMDLKQELSHESYMKIIGFIFAENRTESFITLCVKILLSLPLFVLLRLHLREDYYNSLSDNDRLKRLTYGTFDISASSSRSAALQRIQANRTGENGGEAFGFITHFFIKYWIFVVITFLLINCPLTDSLRVYLYSIGFFVFFAALIVSLHISFTFFRKTIYLFLTVLIVYASVVLISVYTYQFRDVADFIHNHTILNKNWTEDIGLIVFENSANDVTLLFKSLILPISLIVVTMLQLKFFHDPWTKLVQGSGNGQTHRVATSGVDGAMNRAKHQSREVIEVLWRLAEVHGYRLILFVLVLVAVSHFCALNFVIIVFVALAACLPSLSRMISLLLCLYMSTVFIARRIYQLHLTQNSGITEEGSINRILDGGSCEQSKNDTLPEFQCASKWIGFEETNDLQSDLKGLVLVIVLIGLQLCVRYRQKHRRTMLGVPEPAPGTIFSEATPLSFDANILSCFKCLLNYGFYKFGLEISMSAMVIVAWFRMDFLAGMLIVWLVCFVVMSRAGCRVVWPVFLIYLAVLFPLQYAMAIGLPSEWGIEYPWTHILTDVDLDNNLSVFLDLANYNLPAERFYIFIICDAILLLIVAAQELVFRQEGESHPAGSNESIYKDGGYLLHKENPRYDFVVEQKSFVDFFKMVVFMYGHWITMIMLMAAGLGGTSLFALGYLVLAFWMLWQGNNLYTMYNYGRTIYWWKVIAVYGGGGHVLEIFLQLFGCAFLYTEFFTGNDLRPLSESSINPLCHQPIYQKHPLKFRDTECVGSAEDLSVLARETRIGFDTVAFIFVILQLRALNSWFFQRCMIEFRCEMIQAKRGAILINQLIEKEMSEQNEHQNKKVEEIKRRTEPSATAISSNSKGLA
;
A
#
# COMPACT_ATOMS: atom_id res chain seq x y z
N MET A 1 3.16 25.23 -100.29
CA MET A 1 3.56 23.95 -100.91
C MET A 1 3.66 22.94 -99.76
N GLY A 2 2.54 22.45 -99.24
CA GLY A 2 1.76 21.30 -99.73
C GLY A 2 2.23 20.08 -98.90
N VAL A 3 1.47 19.45 -98.01
CA VAL A 3 0.03 19.12 -98.04
C VAL A 3 -0.46 18.85 -96.59
N GLN A 4 -1.54 19.55 -96.22
CA GLN A 4 -2.74 19.18 -95.41
C GLN A 4 -2.61 18.40 -94.07
N THR A 5 -2.89 19.02 -92.90
CA THR A 5 -4.21 19.19 -92.17
C THR A 5 -4.62 17.92 -91.40
N VAL A 6 -5.04 17.86 -90.13
CA VAL A 6 -5.80 18.72 -89.18
C VAL A 6 -5.48 18.28 -87.73
N PRO A 7 -5.59 19.13 -86.68
CA PRO A 7 -5.49 18.74 -85.26
C PRO A 7 -6.85 18.63 -84.56
N SER A 8 -6.98 17.79 -83.51
CA SER A 8 -7.69 18.10 -82.25
C SER A 8 -7.88 16.88 -81.33
N SER A 9 -7.42 17.04 -80.07
CA SER A 9 -8.00 16.58 -78.79
C SER A 9 -8.60 15.18 -78.63
N ALA A 10 -8.11 14.42 -77.64
CA ALA A 10 -8.89 13.98 -76.47
C ALA A 10 -8.06 13.09 -75.52
N SER A 11 -8.53 13.07 -74.27
CA SER A 11 -8.02 12.51 -73.03
C SER A 11 -7.94 10.98 -72.93
N SER A 12 -7.04 10.53 -72.05
CA SER A 12 -7.07 9.33 -71.19
C SER A 12 -7.37 7.97 -71.83
N THR A 13 -6.46 6.99 -71.68
CA THR A 13 -6.55 5.84 -70.74
C THR A 13 -5.35 4.88 -70.97
N ASN A 14 -4.83 4.32 -69.87
CA ASN A 14 -3.87 3.21 -69.70
C ASN A 14 -3.49 2.32 -70.90
N GLN A 15 -2.19 1.97 -70.98
CA GLN A 15 -1.72 0.57 -70.90
C GLN A 15 -0.18 0.46 -70.72
N ASN A 16 0.19 0.04 -69.51
CA ASN A 16 1.24 -0.90 -69.12
C ASN A 16 2.45 -1.15 -70.04
N THR A 17 3.63 -0.72 -69.58
CA THR A 17 4.89 -1.44 -69.85
C THR A 17 5.59 -1.70 -68.52
N VAL A 18 5.62 -2.99 -68.16
CA VAL A 18 6.25 -3.54 -66.95
C VAL A 18 7.77 -3.38 -67.07
N ARG A 19 8.34 -2.46 -66.31
CA ARG A 19 9.76 -2.50 -65.91
C ARG A 19 9.81 -2.97 -64.46
N SER A 20 10.31 -4.18 -64.27
CA SER A 20 10.53 -4.81 -62.98
C SER A 20 11.48 -3.99 -62.11
N ASN A 21 10.93 -3.44 -61.03
CA ASN A 21 11.69 -2.97 -59.88
C ASN A 21 12.36 -4.17 -59.19
N GLN A 22 13.61 -4.48 -59.54
CA GLN A 22 14.46 -5.33 -58.70
C GLN A 22 14.99 -4.48 -57.54
N ARG A 23 14.32 -4.58 -56.39
CA ARG A 23 14.89 -4.23 -55.09
C ARG A 23 16.12 -5.11 -54.83
N PRO A 24 17.24 -4.61 -54.28
CA PRO A 24 18.27 -5.49 -53.76
C PRO A 24 17.66 -6.32 -52.62
N LYS A 25 17.58 -7.64 -52.79
CA LYS A 25 17.29 -8.56 -51.68
C LYS A 25 18.40 -8.37 -50.65
N LEU A 26 18.06 -7.84 -49.49
CA LEU A 26 18.94 -7.79 -48.33
C LEU A 26 19.05 -9.24 -47.81
N ASP A 27 20.23 -9.85 -47.91
CA ASP A 27 20.50 -11.20 -47.42
C ASP A 27 20.44 -11.22 -45.88
N PHE A 28 19.24 -11.43 -45.32
CA PHE A 28 18.99 -11.68 -43.89
C PHE A 28 19.89 -12.81 -43.33
N THR A 29 20.27 -13.75 -44.20
CA THR A 29 21.19 -14.85 -43.92
C THR A 29 22.63 -14.39 -43.61
N SER A 30 23.09 -13.27 -44.15
CA SER A 30 24.47 -12.79 -43.97
C SER A 30 24.76 -12.20 -42.58
N ALA A 31 23.75 -11.60 -41.94
CA ALA A 31 23.85 -11.02 -40.59
C ALA A 31 23.48 -12.03 -39.49
N LEU A 32 22.58 -12.97 -39.78
CA LEU A 32 22.16 -14.01 -38.83
C LEU A 32 23.31 -14.97 -38.49
N VAL A 33 24.14 -15.33 -39.46
CA VAL A 33 25.20 -16.32 -39.30
C VAL A 33 26.29 -15.87 -38.32
N PRO A 34 26.81 -14.62 -38.36
CA PRO A 34 27.72 -14.09 -37.34
C PRO A 34 27.12 -14.05 -35.92
N SER A 35 25.83 -13.71 -35.77
CA SER A 35 25.15 -13.75 -34.48
C SER A 35 24.96 -15.18 -33.95
N LEU A 36 24.61 -16.12 -34.83
CA LEU A 36 24.47 -17.54 -34.48
C LEU A 36 25.82 -18.14 -34.06
N LYS A 37 26.92 -17.73 -34.73
CA LYS A 37 28.29 -18.07 -34.36
C LYS A 37 28.61 -17.62 -32.93
N ARG A 38 28.32 -16.36 -32.59
CA ARG A 38 28.56 -15.81 -31.24
C ARG A 38 27.81 -16.60 -30.17
N VAL A 39 26.54 -16.91 -30.41
CA VAL A 39 25.73 -17.71 -29.48
C VAL A 39 26.28 -19.15 -29.38
N SER A 40 26.75 -19.73 -30.49
CA SER A 40 27.30 -21.10 -30.49
C SER A 40 28.62 -21.23 -29.71
N ASP A 41 29.51 -20.24 -29.76
CA ASP A 41 30.78 -20.28 -29.04
C ASP A 41 30.55 -20.18 -27.52
N VAL A 42 29.59 -19.36 -27.06
CA VAL A 42 29.19 -19.27 -25.66
C VAL A 42 28.49 -20.55 -25.19
N LEU A 43 27.58 -21.08 -26.00
CA LEU A 43 26.89 -22.33 -25.72
C LEU A 43 27.87 -23.50 -25.55
N LEU A 44 28.90 -23.58 -26.39
CA LEU A 44 29.96 -24.59 -26.24
C LEU A 44 30.63 -24.51 -24.87
N MET A 45 31.07 -23.31 -24.46
CA MET A 45 31.77 -23.14 -23.19
C MET A 45 30.87 -23.49 -22.00
N LEU A 46 29.58 -23.17 -22.06
CA LEU A 46 28.58 -23.58 -21.06
C LEU A 46 28.42 -25.09 -20.99
N CYS A 47 28.43 -25.79 -22.13
CA CYS A 47 28.40 -27.25 -22.15
C CYS A 47 29.69 -27.83 -21.54
N VAL A 48 30.87 -27.31 -21.90
CA VAL A 48 32.17 -27.79 -21.39
C VAL A 48 32.25 -27.71 -19.87
N VAL A 49 31.82 -26.59 -19.27
CA VAL A 49 31.79 -26.47 -17.80
C VAL A 49 30.73 -27.36 -17.17
N ALA A 50 29.59 -27.56 -17.84
CA ALA A 50 28.54 -28.45 -17.33
C ALA A 50 29.02 -29.91 -17.27
N ILE A 51 29.81 -30.43 -18.24
CA ILE A 51 30.45 -31.76 -18.09
C ILE A 51 31.41 -31.77 -16.90
N GLY A 52 32.26 -30.75 -16.80
CA GLY A 52 33.22 -30.64 -15.70
C GLY A 52 32.53 -30.69 -14.33
N ALA A 53 31.41 -29.99 -14.19
CA ALA A 53 30.67 -29.89 -12.92
C ALA A 53 29.80 -31.11 -12.59
N VAL A 54 29.24 -31.81 -13.60
CA VAL A 54 28.28 -32.92 -13.41
C VAL A 54 28.85 -34.04 -12.54
N GLN A 55 30.12 -34.38 -12.76
CA GLN A 55 30.81 -35.38 -11.94
C GLN A 55 32.25 -34.92 -11.70
N PRO A 56 32.53 -34.26 -10.55
CA PRO A 56 33.87 -33.80 -10.23
C PRO A 56 34.82 -35.00 -10.05
N SER A 57 35.76 -35.13 -10.98
CA SER A 57 36.82 -36.15 -10.99
C SER A 57 38.06 -35.63 -11.70
N LEU A 58 39.15 -36.38 -11.66
CA LEU A 58 40.37 -36.02 -12.38
C LEU A 58 40.16 -35.95 -13.91
N LEU A 59 39.40 -36.89 -14.49
CA LEU A 59 39.11 -36.86 -15.93
C LEU A 59 38.20 -35.69 -16.31
N ASN A 60 37.23 -35.36 -15.47
CA ASN A 60 36.36 -34.20 -15.71
C ASN A 60 37.04 -32.86 -15.40
N ALA A 61 38.13 -32.85 -14.61
CA ALA A 61 38.87 -31.64 -14.24
C ALA A 61 39.42 -30.92 -15.47
N THR A 62 39.82 -31.68 -16.49
CA THR A 62 40.37 -31.14 -17.73
C THR A 62 39.38 -30.20 -18.42
N TYR A 63 38.08 -30.54 -18.47
CA TYR A 63 37.05 -29.68 -19.06
C TYR A 63 36.84 -28.41 -18.21
N PHE A 64 36.82 -28.55 -16.88
CA PHE A 64 36.64 -27.44 -15.95
C PHE A 64 37.81 -26.43 -16.02
N VAL A 65 39.05 -26.92 -16.04
CA VAL A 65 40.26 -26.07 -16.15
C VAL A 65 40.32 -25.38 -17.50
N ILE A 66 40.04 -26.08 -18.61
CA ILE A 66 40.02 -25.46 -19.94
C ILE A 66 38.96 -24.38 -20.02
N PHE A 67 37.79 -24.59 -19.41
CA PHE A 67 36.76 -23.56 -19.31
C PHE A 67 37.26 -22.32 -18.56
N LEU A 68 37.86 -22.50 -17.38
CA LEU A 68 38.41 -21.39 -16.60
C LEU A 68 39.49 -20.64 -17.37
N VAL A 69 40.44 -21.33 -18.00
CA VAL A 69 41.51 -20.70 -18.78
C VAL A 69 40.94 -19.85 -19.93
N VAL A 70 39.98 -20.38 -20.70
CA VAL A 70 39.37 -19.64 -21.80
C VAL A 70 38.54 -18.46 -21.31
N LEU A 71 37.82 -18.61 -20.19
CA LEU A 71 37.03 -17.54 -19.58
C LEU A 71 37.92 -16.41 -19.01
N THR A 72 39.05 -16.77 -18.42
CA THR A 72 40.08 -15.83 -17.94
C THR A 72 40.72 -15.10 -19.12
N TRP A 73 41.04 -15.83 -20.19
CA TRP A 73 41.58 -15.23 -21.43
C TRP A 73 40.61 -14.21 -22.03
N TRP A 74 39.31 -14.54 -22.01
CA TRP A 74 38.23 -13.64 -22.42
C TRP A 74 38.13 -12.39 -21.52
N ALA A 75 38.31 -12.57 -20.21
CA ALA A 75 38.27 -11.48 -19.24
C ALA A 75 39.46 -10.52 -19.37
N LEU A 76 40.63 -11.02 -19.78
CA LEU A 76 41.85 -10.21 -19.97
C LEU A 76 41.81 -9.24 -21.18
N TYR A 77 40.69 -9.17 -21.91
CA TYR A 77 40.51 -8.30 -23.09
C TYR A 77 41.59 -8.47 -24.19
N THR A 78 42.19 -9.66 -24.28
CA THR A 78 43.21 -10.00 -25.30
C THR A 78 42.63 -10.83 -26.45
N PRO A 79 43.03 -10.61 -27.72
CA PRO A 79 42.36 -11.23 -28.87
C PRO A 79 42.65 -12.74 -28.98
N LEU A 80 41.63 -13.57 -28.70
CA LEU A 80 41.69 -15.01 -28.93
C LEU A 80 41.69 -15.32 -30.45
N LYS A 81 42.84 -15.69 -31.01
CA LYS A 81 42.96 -16.05 -32.44
C LYS A 81 42.16 -17.31 -32.78
N ARG A 82 41.56 -17.35 -33.98
CA ARG A 82 40.77 -18.49 -34.49
C ARG A 82 41.56 -19.80 -34.44
N ASN A 83 42.83 -19.75 -34.81
CA ASN A 83 43.69 -20.94 -34.88
C ASN A 83 43.91 -21.55 -33.49
N THR A 84 44.12 -20.71 -32.47
CA THR A 84 44.26 -21.14 -31.08
C THR A 84 42.98 -21.77 -30.55
N PHE A 85 41.83 -21.14 -30.79
CA PHE A 85 40.54 -21.70 -30.36
C PHE A 85 40.20 -23.02 -31.07
N ASN A 86 40.50 -23.12 -32.37
CA ASN A 86 40.34 -24.36 -33.12
C ASN A 86 41.31 -25.47 -32.66
N ALA A 87 42.52 -25.12 -32.20
CA ALA A 87 43.45 -26.08 -31.60
C ALA A 87 42.90 -26.64 -30.27
N ILE A 88 42.35 -25.79 -29.41
CA ILE A 88 41.68 -26.21 -28.16
C ILE A 88 40.50 -27.15 -28.47
N LYS A 89 39.67 -26.83 -29.48
CA LYS A 89 38.57 -27.71 -29.92
C LYS A 89 39.08 -29.08 -30.39
N ARG A 90 40.13 -29.14 -31.20
CA ARG A 90 40.73 -30.43 -31.64
C ARG A 90 41.21 -31.26 -30.46
N PHE A 91 41.86 -30.62 -29.49
CA PHE A 91 42.29 -31.29 -28.26
C PHE A 91 41.10 -31.85 -27.47
N LEU A 92 40.05 -31.06 -27.27
CA LEU A 92 38.83 -31.49 -26.57
C LEU A 92 38.09 -32.63 -27.30
N ILE A 93 38.11 -32.66 -28.64
CA ILE A 93 37.52 -33.76 -29.43
C ILE A 93 38.28 -35.06 -29.17
N LEU A 94 39.61 -35.03 -29.24
CA LEU A 94 40.44 -36.20 -28.97
C LEU A 94 40.27 -36.66 -27.51
N TYR A 95 40.28 -35.73 -26.57
CA TYR A 95 40.16 -36.01 -25.15
C TYR A 95 38.79 -36.60 -24.80
N SER A 96 37.69 -36.05 -25.33
CA SER A 96 36.35 -36.59 -25.07
C SER A 96 36.11 -37.98 -25.66
N ALA A 97 36.70 -38.29 -26.82
CA ALA A 97 36.69 -39.64 -27.38
C ALA A 97 37.44 -40.64 -26.48
N LEU A 98 38.65 -40.28 -26.01
CA LEU A 98 39.44 -41.12 -25.11
C LEU A 98 38.76 -41.26 -23.74
N HIS A 99 38.15 -40.20 -23.23
CA HIS A 99 37.44 -40.21 -21.96
C HIS A 99 36.20 -41.12 -22.01
N PHE A 100 35.39 -41.01 -23.07
CA PHE A 100 34.24 -41.90 -23.28
C PHE A 100 34.69 -43.36 -23.40
N LEU A 101 35.76 -43.62 -24.15
CA LEU A 101 36.34 -44.96 -24.29
C LEU A 101 36.80 -45.53 -22.93
N ALA A 102 37.43 -44.71 -22.09
CA ALA A 102 37.86 -45.13 -20.75
C ALA A 102 36.67 -45.52 -19.85
N ILE A 103 35.58 -44.75 -19.85
CA ILE A 103 34.36 -45.08 -19.10
C ILE A 103 33.70 -46.34 -19.67
N TYR A 104 33.67 -46.49 -21.00
CA TYR A 104 33.09 -47.65 -21.67
C TYR A 104 33.86 -48.95 -21.37
N ILE A 105 35.19 -48.91 -21.44
CA ILE A 105 36.06 -50.04 -21.06
C ILE A 105 35.87 -50.41 -19.59
N TYR A 106 35.68 -49.43 -18.71
CA TYR A 106 35.41 -49.68 -17.29
C TYR A 106 34.06 -50.39 -17.03
N GLN A 107 33.14 -50.45 -18.00
CA GLN A 107 31.91 -51.24 -17.85
C GLN A 107 32.15 -52.74 -18.06
N ILE A 108 33.35 -53.15 -18.53
CA ILE A 108 33.72 -54.55 -18.65
C ILE A 108 34.05 -55.10 -17.25
N GLN A 109 33.38 -56.18 -16.84
CA GLN A 109 33.52 -56.79 -15.51
C GLN A 109 34.98 -57.05 -15.11
N MET A 110 35.80 -57.58 -16.02
CA MET A 110 37.23 -57.86 -15.78
C MET A 110 38.02 -56.62 -15.34
N VAL A 111 37.62 -55.43 -15.79
CA VAL A 111 38.25 -54.16 -15.43
C VAL A 111 37.75 -53.66 -14.07
N GLN A 112 36.47 -53.88 -13.74
CA GLN A 112 35.90 -53.57 -12.42
C GLN A 112 36.46 -54.49 -11.32
N ASP A 113 36.76 -55.75 -11.65
CA ASP A 113 37.40 -56.69 -10.73
C ASP A 113 38.87 -56.32 -10.45
N ALA A 114 39.57 -55.79 -11.47
CA ALA A 114 40.95 -55.31 -11.33
C ALA A 114 41.04 -53.96 -10.60
N ILE A 115 40.04 -53.09 -10.76
CA ILE A 115 39.94 -51.77 -10.10
C ILE A 115 38.53 -51.62 -9.52
N PRO A 116 38.30 -52.08 -8.27
CA PRO A 116 37.02 -51.99 -7.59
C PRO A 116 36.47 -50.55 -7.56
N PRO A 117 35.15 -50.35 -7.74
CA PRO A 117 34.55 -49.01 -7.79
C PRO A 117 34.64 -48.22 -6.48
N LYS A 118 34.96 -48.89 -5.36
CA LYS A 118 35.15 -48.26 -4.03
C LYS A 118 36.60 -47.83 -3.76
N ASP A 119 37.56 -48.31 -4.56
CA ASP A 119 38.97 -47.98 -4.38
C ASP A 119 39.24 -46.49 -4.64
N PHE A 120 40.28 -45.97 -4.00
CA PHE A 120 40.73 -44.59 -4.18
C PHE A 120 40.97 -44.25 -5.65
N LEU A 121 41.65 -45.13 -6.40
CA LEU A 121 42.03 -44.89 -7.79
C LEU A 121 40.81 -44.79 -8.71
N ALA A 122 39.78 -45.62 -8.50
CA ALA A 122 38.51 -45.51 -9.24
C ALA A 122 37.80 -44.18 -8.95
N ARG A 123 37.73 -43.78 -7.68
CA ARG A 123 37.05 -42.56 -7.23
C ARG A 123 37.77 -41.27 -7.67
N LEU A 124 39.11 -41.24 -7.58
CA LEU A 124 39.94 -40.11 -8.00
C LEU A 124 39.83 -39.88 -9.52
N ILE A 125 39.95 -40.93 -10.31
CA ILE A 125 39.87 -40.86 -11.77
C ILE A 125 38.42 -40.55 -12.21
N GLY A 126 37.43 -41.01 -11.45
CA GLY A 126 36.00 -40.84 -11.72
C GLY A 126 35.38 -41.99 -12.50
N LEU A 127 35.95 -43.20 -12.38
CA LEU A 127 35.45 -44.41 -13.01
C LEU A 127 34.22 -44.90 -12.22
N THR A 128 33.03 -44.75 -12.80
CA THR A 128 31.77 -45.19 -12.20
C THR A 128 31.25 -46.43 -12.91
N ALA A 129 30.97 -47.48 -12.14
CA ALA A 129 30.24 -48.65 -12.61
C ALA A 129 28.77 -48.28 -12.77
N LEU A 130 28.26 -48.23 -14.01
CA LEU A 130 26.84 -47.99 -14.30
C LEU A 130 26.04 -49.29 -14.24
N VAL A 131 26.72 -50.40 -14.51
CA VAL A 131 26.18 -51.75 -14.56
C VAL A 131 27.21 -52.68 -13.92
N SER A 132 26.76 -53.51 -12.97
CA SER A 132 27.59 -54.52 -12.31
C SER A 132 26.94 -55.89 -12.48
N SER A 133 27.73 -56.92 -12.74
CA SER A 133 27.24 -58.30 -12.79
C SER A 133 27.74 -59.07 -11.58
N GLU A 134 26.83 -59.44 -10.67
CA GLU A 134 27.18 -60.23 -9.48
C GLU A 134 26.84 -61.71 -9.74
N CYS A 135 27.75 -62.61 -9.39
CA CYS A 135 27.49 -64.04 -9.32
C CYS A 135 27.10 -64.39 -7.88
N THR A 136 25.79 -64.39 -7.59
CA THR A 136 25.27 -64.86 -6.31
C THR A 136 25.27 -66.38 -6.27
N LYS A 137 25.60 -66.96 -5.10
CA LYS A 137 25.62 -68.43 -4.91
C LYS A 137 24.27 -69.10 -5.20
N ASP A 138 23.19 -68.33 -5.24
CA ASP A 138 21.81 -68.81 -5.38
C ASP A 138 21.30 -68.85 -6.84
N SER A 139 22.07 -68.35 -7.82
CA SER A 139 21.72 -68.42 -9.25
C SER A 139 22.95 -68.65 -10.15
N PRO A 140 22.96 -69.68 -11.03
CA PRO A 140 24.11 -70.01 -11.88
C PRO A 140 24.24 -69.11 -13.14
N TRP A 141 23.50 -68.00 -13.20
CA TRP A 141 23.46 -67.07 -14.33
C TRP A 141 23.88 -65.68 -13.84
N TRP A 142 24.54 -64.91 -14.71
CA TRP A 142 24.93 -63.52 -14.40
C TRP A 142 23.69 -62.65 -14.21
N GLU A 143 23.50 -62.08 -13.03
CA GLU A 143 22.44 -61.12 -12.77
C GLU A 143 22.96 -59.71 -13.02
N LEU A 144 22.37 -59.01 -13.99
CA LEU A 144 22.72 -57.64 -14.32
C LEU A 144 22.05 -56.69 -13.31
N LYS A 145 22.81 -56.18 -12.35
CA LYS A 145 22.30 -55.24 -11.34
C LYS A 145 22.76 -53.82 -11.64
N VAL A 146 21.84 -52.90 -11.40
CA VAL A 146 22.16 -51.47 -11.35
C VAL A 146 22.55 -51.17 -9.89
N PRO A 147 23.77 -50.71 -9.60
CA PRO A 147 24.20 -50.51 -8.22
C PRO A 147 23.40 -49.38 -7.54
N GLU A 148 22.85 -49.63 -6.34
CA GLU A 148 22.02 -48.67 -5.59
C GLU A 148 22.75 -47.37 -5.20
N TYR A 149 24.08 -47.37 -5.19
CA TYR A 149 24.91 -46.20 -4.86
C TYR A 149 25.18 -45.26 -6.06
N THR A 150 24.60 -45.54 -7.23
CA THR A 150 24.85 -44.76 -8.45
C THR A 150 23.92 -43.55 -8.53
N SER A 151 24.44 -42.35 -8.28
CA SER A 151 23.69 -41.09 -8.45
C SER A 151 23.36 -40.80 -9.91
N TRP A 152 22.25 -40.09 -10.17
CA TRP A 152 21.82 -39.70 -11.53
C TRP A 152 22.92 -39.00 -12.35
N THR A 153 23.85 -38.32 -11.67
CA THR A 153 24.99 -37.62 -12.27
C THR A 153 25.92 -38.54 -13.07
N GLY A 154 26.05 -39.82 -12.69
CA GLY A 154 26.88 -40.78 -13.44
C GLY A 154 26.28 -41.11 -14.82
N TYR A 155 24.96 -41.36 -14.89
CA TYR A 155 24.26 -41.60 -16.15
C TYR A 155 24.29 -40.38 -17.07
N VAL A 156 24.09 -39.19 -16.48
CA VAL A 156 24.14 -37.94 -17.24
C VAL A 156 25.54 -37.65 -17.75
N ASN A 157 26.60 -37.90 -16.97
CA ASN A 157 27.98 -37.70 -17.43
C ASN A 157 28.27 -38.53 -18.69
N PHE A 158 27.85 -39.80 -18.72
CA PHE A 158 28.02 -40.69 -19.87
C PHE A 158 27.32 -40.15 -21.14
N ALA A 159 26.04 -39.79 -21.04
CA ALA A 159 25.28 -39.26 -22.17
C ALA A 159 25.80 -37.88 -22.63
N PHE A 160 26.20 -37.03 -21.68
CA PHE A 160 26.61 -35.66 -21.95
C PHE A 160 28.00 -35.59 -22.60
N LEU A 161 28.91 -36.51 -22.28
CA LEU A 161 30.20 -36.69 -22.98
C LEU A 161 30.02 -36.97 -24.47
N LEU A 162 29.09 -37.85 -24.84
CA LEU A 162 28.79 -38.16 -26.23
C LEU A 162 28.20 -36.92 -26.95
N PHE A 163 27.30 -36.21 -26.27
CA PHE A 163 26.71 -34.97 -26.78
C PHE A 163 27.77 -33.90 -27.06
N ILE A 164 28.72 -33.67 -26.13
CA ILE A 164 29.79 -32.68 -26.33
C ILE A 164 30.77 -33.08 -27.40
N TYR A 165 31.12 -34.37 -27.52
CA TYR A 165 31.94 -34.85 -28.62
C TYR A 165 31.33 -34.46 -29.97
N HIS A 166 30.04 -34.75 -30.16
CA HIS A 166 29.34 -34.38 -31.39
C HIS A 166 29.22 -32.86 -31.58
N LEU A 167 28.91 -32.11 -30.52
CA LEU A 167 28.80 -30.65 -30.58
C LEU A 167 30.15 -30.00 -30.98
N LEU A 168 31.26 -30.45 -30.39
CA LEU A 168 32.61 -29.99 -30.72
C LEU A 168 32.97 -30.32 -32.17
N VAL A 169 32.62 -31.51 -32.67
CA VAL A 169 32.86 -31.89 -34.07
C VAL A 169 32.09 -31.00 -35.03
N VAL A 170 30.80 -30.76 -34.77
CA VAL A 170 29.94 -29.88 -35.59
C VAL A 170 30.50 -28.47 -35.63
N GLN A 171 30.81 -27.89 -34.46
CA GLN A 171 31.32 -26.53 -34.38
C GLN A 171 32.74 -26.39 -34.94
N TYR A 172 33.59 -27.40 -34.77
CA TYR A 172 34.91 -27.44 -35.41
C TYR A 172 34.76 -27.49 -36.94
N SER A 173 33.82 -28.29 -37.47
CA SER A 173 33.51 -28.32 -38.91
C SER A 173 33.10 -26.94 -39.45
N TRP A 174 32.24 -26.22 -38.72
CA TRP A 174 31.85 -24.85 -39.07
C TRP A 174 32.98 -23.83 -39.01
N THR A 175 33.97 -24.04 -38.14
CA THR A 175 35.02 -23.03 -37.85
C THR A 175 36.38 -23.35 -38.47
N ARG A 176 36.58 -24.54 -39.03
CA ARG A 176 37.86 -24.99 -39.64
C ARG A 176 38.25 -24.19 -40.87
N ASN A 177 37.29 -23.88 -41.77
CA ASN A 177 37.55 -23.23 -43.07
C ASN A 177 37.04 -21.78 -43.15
N GLY A 178 36.57 -21.22 -42.03
CA GLY A 178 35.85 -19.95 -42.02
C GLY A 178 34.44 -20.04 -42.63
N VAL A 179 33.52 -19.19 -42.15
CA VAL A 179 32.09 -19.22 -42.51
C VAL A 179 31.87 -19.03 -44.03
N LYS A 180 32.71 -18.23 -44.69
CA LYS A 180 32.66 -18.01 -46.15
C LYS A 180 32.99 -19.29 -46.95
N GLY A 181 33.76 -20.22 -46.39
CA GLY A 181 34.10 -21.50 -47.01
C GLY A 181 32.98 -22.56 -46.90
N PHE A 182 32.18 -22.52 -45.82
CA PHE A 182 31.09 -23.47 -45.63
C PHE A 182 29.94 -23.26 -46.61
N GLY A 183 29.58 -22.01 -46.91
CA GLY A 183 28.60 -21.67 -47.95
C GLY A 183 29.05 -22.08 -49.35
N LYS A 184 30.36 -21.96 -49.66
CA LYS A 184 30.95 -22.39 -50.94
C LYS A 184 30.95 -23.92 -51.12
N SER A 185 31.09 -24.68 -50.03
CA SER A 185 31.07 -26.15 -50.07
C SER A 185 29.68 -26.76 -50.33
N LEU A 186 28.60 -26.04 -49.99
CA LEU A 186 27.21 -26.51 -50.16
C LEU A 186 26.63 -26.17 -51.55
N LEU A 187 27.25 -25.24 -52.29
CA LEU A 187 26.72 -24.69 -53.54
C LEU A 187 27.52 -25.03 -54.80
N GLY A 188 28.48 -25.97 -54.73
CA GLY A 188 29.14 -26.54 -55.90
C GLY A 188 29.71 -25.50 -56.88
N GLY A 189 30.58 -24.61 -56.40
CA GLY A 189 31.24 -23.60 -57.24
C GLY A 189 32.75 -23.75 -57.22
N MET A 190 33.34 -24.12 -58.37
CA MET A 190 34.77 -24.24 -58.58
C MET A 190 35.35 -22.87 -58.98
N SER A 191 36.16 -22.26 -58.12
CA SER A 191 37.16 -21.26 -58.53
C SER A 191 38.28 -21.18 -57.48
N SER A 192 39.51 -21.31 -57.97
CA SER A 192 40.76 -21.12 -57.25
C SER A 192 41.00 -19.63 -57.07
N GLY A 193 41.35 -19.22 -55.85
CA GLY A 193 41.74 -17.86 -55.50
C GLY A 193 42.17 -17.84 -54.04
N GLU A 194 43.48 -17.88 -53.83
CA GLU A 194 44.13 -17.64 -52.54
C GLU A 194 43.97 -16.17 -52.16
N ASP A 195 42.98 -15.86 -51.31
CA ASP A 195 43.01 -14.67 -50.47
C ASP A 195 42.89 -15.14 -49.01
N GLN A 196 44.06 -15.33 -48.41
CA GLN A 196 44.25 -15.74 -47.03
C GLN A 196 44.11 -14.52 -46.11
N GLU A 197 42.93 -13.88 -46.09
CA GLU A 197 42.60 -12.94 -45.02
C GLU A 197 42.00 -13.71 -43.84
N ASP A 198 42.77 -13.73 -42.75
CA ASP A 198 42.48 -14.37 -41.47
C ASP A 198 41.24 -13.79 -40.79
N GLY A 199 40.06 -14.15 -41.29
CA GLY A 199 38.77 -13.86 -40.66
C GLY A 199 38.65 -14.57 -39.31
N GLY A 200 39.04 -13.87 -38.25
CA GLY A 200 39.29 -14.34 -36.89
C GLY A 200 38.09 -14.89 -36.11
N SER A 201 38.39 -15.25 -34.85
CA SER A 201 37.43 -15.73 -33.86
C SER A 201 36.44 -14.62 -33.49
N SER A 202 35.20 -14.99 -33.17
CA SER A 202 34.08 -14.08 -32.86
C SER A 202 34.28 -13.25 -31.57
N VAL A 203 35.30 -13.58 -30.78
CA VAL A 203 35.41 -13.19 -29.38
C VAL A 203 36.03 -11.79 -29.20
N HIS A 204 36.77 -11.29 -30.20
CA HIS A 204 37.50 -10.01 -30.15
C HIS A 204 37.49 -9.22 -31.48
N GLU A 205 36.40 -9.33 -32.24
CA GLU A 205 36.28 -8.68 -33.57
C GLU A 205 36.48 -7.16 -33.53
N GLU A 206 36.15 -6.51 -32.40
CA GLU A 206 36.40 -5.08 -32.13
C GLU A 206 37.88 -4.68 -32.27
N GLN A 207 38.82 -5.60 -32.03
CA GLN A 207 40.26 -5.35 -32.13
C GLN A 207 40.84 -5.61 -33.53
N TYR A 208 40.18 -6.43 -34.36
CA TYR A 208 40.66 -6.73 -35.72
C TYR A 208 40.31 -5.62 -36.71
N ALA A 209 39.13 -5.01 -36.56
CA ALA A 209 38.79 -3.78 -37.29
C ALA A 209 39.81 -2.64 -37.03
N LEU A 210 40.53 -2.68 -35.90
CA LEU A 210 41.59 -1.72 -35.56
C LEU A 210 42.91 -2.01 -36.28
N SER A 211 43.26 -3.28 -36.52
CA SER A 211 44.51 -3.65 -37.20
C SER A 211 44.45 -3.38 -38.71
N GLU A 212 43.29 -3.56 -39.34
CA GLU A 212 43.08 -3.20 -40.75
C GLU A 212 43.11 -1.68 -40.96
N LEU A 213 42.61 -0.89 -40.00
CA LEU A 213 42.68 0.57 -40.08
C LEU A 213 44.10 1.12 -39.90
N ASN A 214 44.93 0.44 -39.08
CA ASN A 214 46.29 0.87 -38.78
C ASN A 214 47.29 0.48 -39.89
N ASN A 215 47.00 -0.58 -40.65
CA ASN A 215 47.85 -1.02 -41.76
C ASN A 215 47.65 -0.20 -43.05
N HIS A 216 46.63 0.65 -43.14
CA HIS A 216 46.31 1.42 -44.35
C HIS A 216 46.82 2.87 -44.36
N SER A 217 47.75 3.25 -43.47
CA SER A 217 48.34 4.60 -43.48
C SER A 217 49.71 4.66 -44.15
N VAL A 218 49.75 4.57 -45.49
CA VAL A 218 50.84 5.14 -46.31
C VAL A 218 50.28 5.69 -47.64
N VAL A 219 50.21 7.03 -47.70
CA VAL A 219 50.38 7.96 -48.85
C VAL A 219 49.34 8.00 -49.99
N GLU A 220 48.72 9.19 -50.07
CA GLU A 220 48.19 9.97 -51.22
C GLU A 220 47.57 9.27 -52.44
N GLN A 221 46.24 9.39 -52.62
CA GLN A 221 45.61 10.20 -53.68
C GLN A 221 44.06 10.06 -53.69
N GLU A 222 43.42 11.18 -54.02
CA GLU A 222 42.07 11.38 -54.59
C GLU A 222 40.79 11.31 -53.72
N GLU A 223 40.33 12.53 -53.43
CA GLU A 223 39.05 12.98 -52.88
C GLU A 223 37.79 12.66 -53.71
N ALA A 224 37.89 11.98 -54.85
CA ALA A 224 36.73 11.64 -55.68
C ALA A 224 36.17 10.22 -55.42
N GLY A 225 36.99 9.28 -54.92
CA GLY A 225 36.56 7.91 -54.56
C GLY A 225 35.87 7.81 -53.19
N LYS A 226 36.07 8.81 -52.33
CA LYS A 226 35.53 8.83 -50.95
C LYS A 226 34.00 8.91 -50.89
N LYS A 227 33.33 9.52 -51.86
CA LYS A 227 31.84 9.57 -51.88
C LYS A 227 31.20 8.25 -52.34
N ALA A 228 31.89 7.44 -53.14
CA ALA A 228 31.40 6.13 -53.56
C ALA A 228 31.70 5.04 -52.50
N LEU A 229 32.84 5.13 -51.81
CA LEU A 229 33.22 4.17 -50.75
C LEU A 229 32.45 4.40 -49.43
N LEU A 230 32.12 5.65 -49.06
CA LEU A 230 31.27 5.95 -47.90
C LEU A 230 29.80 5.50 -48.07
N SER A 231 29.36 5.22 -49.29
CA SER A 231 28.00 4.75 -49.56
C SER A 231 27.83 3.25 -49.36
N ASN A 232 28.91 2.45 -49.38
CA ASN A 232 28.80 0.99 -49.40
C ASN A 232 29.29 0.30 -48.12
N THR A 233 30.09 0.95 -47.29
CA THR A 233 30.56 0.37 -46.01
C THR A 233 29.73 0.83 -44.79
N GLY A 234 28.64 1.58 -45.02
CA GLY A 234 27.65 1.96 -44.00
C GLY A 234 26.48 0.97 -43.82
N LYS A 235 26.45 -0.15 -44.57
CA LYS A 235 25.31 -1.08 -44.57
C LYS A 235 25.42 -2.26 -43.59
N ASN A 236 26.58 -2.49 -42.98
CA ASN A 236 26.80 -3.69 -42.14
C ASN A 236 26.82 -3.43 -40.62
N CYS A 237 26.52 -2.20 -40.16
CA CYS A 237 26.31 -1.91 -38.74
C CYS A 237 25.01 -1.11 -38.49
N MET A 238 24.01 -1.28 -39.36
CA MET A 238 22.62 -0.90 -39.10
C MET A 238 21.76 -2.15 -39.23
N ILE A 239 21.73 -2.97 -38.18
CA ILE A 239 20.64 -3.92 -38.01
C ILE A 239 19.55 -3.14 -37.28
N VAL A 240 18.42 -2.93 -37.96
CA VAL A 240 17.31 -2.01 -37.63
C VAL A 240 17.56 -0.56 -38.04
N ASN A 241 17.54 -0.29 -39.35
CA ASN A 241 16.96 0.94 -39.91
C ASN A 241 16.71 0.72 -41.41
N GLY A 242 15.46 0.51 -41.79
CA GLY A 242 15.01 0.60 -43.18
C GLY A 242 14.79 2.08 -43.56
N PRO A 243 15.02 2.48 -44.81
CA PRO A 243 14.78 3.85 -45.24
C PRO A 243 13.27 4.04 -45.48
N ASN A 244 12.53 4.44 -44.43
CA ASN A 244 11.26 5.21 -44.45
C ASN A 244 10.31 4.97 -43.26
N GLU A 245 10.78 4.65 -42.06
CA GLU A 245 9.93 4.70 -40.86
C GLU A 245 10.57 5.52 -39.74
N LYS A 246 10.05 6.73 -39.53
CA LYS A 246 10.41 7.61 -38.40
C LYS A 246 9.87 7.13 -37.05
N ASN A 247 9.26 5.95 -36.97
CA ASN A 247 8.50 5.53 -35.77
C ASN A 247 9.10 4.33 -35.00
N THR A 248 10.19 3.71 -35.48
CA THR A 248 10.73 2.46 -34.87
C THR A 248 12.10 2.61 -34.20
N THR A 249 12.60 3.84 -34.00
CA THR A 249 13.91 4.12 -33.39
C THR A 249 13.86 4.50 -31.91
N MET A 250 12.68 4.67 -31.31
CA MET A 250 12.55 5.16 -29.92
C MET A 250 12.74 4.08 -28.84
N THR A 251 12.31 2.84 -29.09
CA THR A 251 12.48 1.72 -28.13
C THR A 251 13.91 1.22 -28.07
N ALA A 252 14.62 1.22 -29.20
CA ALA A 252 16.03 0.83 -29.29
C ALA A 252 16.94 1.81 -28.53
N GLN A 253 16.69 3.11 -28.60
CA GLN A 253 17.47 4.13 -27.87
C GLN A 253 17.24 4.07 -26.35
N GLY A 254 16.00 3.84 -25.91
CA GLY A 254 15.68 3.65 -24.49
C GLY A 254 16.31 2.39 -23.90
N LEU A 255 16.24 1.27 -24.64
CA LEU A 255 16.90 0.02 -24.27
C LEU A 255 18.43 0.18 -24.25
N GLN A 256 18.99 0.93 -25.20
CA GLN A 256 20.42 1.22 -25.28
C GLN A 256 20.90 2.07 -24.09
N ALA A 257 20.13 3.08 -23.68
CA ALA A 257 20.42 3.88 -22.49
C ALA A 257 20.32 3.06 -21.19
N PHE A 258 19.34 2.14 -21.10
CA PHE A 258 19.21 1.22 -19.96
C PHE A 258 20.36 0.22 -19.90
N LEU A 259 20.75 -0.37 -21.03
CA LEU A 259 21.92 -1.25 -21.12
C LEU A 259 23.22 -0.52 -20.78
N TYR A 260 23.35 0.74 -21.19
CA TYR A 260 24.47 1.61 -20.82
C TYR A 260 24.52 1.87 -19.30
N PHE A 261 23.39 2.22 -18.69
CA PHE A 261 23.30 2.39 -17.24
C PHE A 261 23.62 1.08 -16.49
N GLY A 262 23.12 -0.04 -16.98
CA GLY A 262 23.40 -1.37 -16.45
C GLY A 262 24.89 -1.74 -16.55
N LEU A 263 25.55 -1.49 -17.68
CA LEU A 263 26.97 -1.73 -17.90
C LEU A 263 27.86 -0.82 -17.03
N TYR A 264 27.50 0.47 -16.92
CA TYR A 264 28.21 1.42 -16.07
C TYR A 264 28.15 1.01 -14.59
N HIS A 265 27.04 0.42 -14.15
CA HIS A 265 26.86 -0.09 -12.79
C HIS A 265 27.15 -1.59 -12.64
N CYS A 266 27.78 -2.26 -13.63
CA CYS A 266 28.10 -3.68 -13.55
C CYS A 266 28.97 -4.05 -12.34
N TYR A 267 29.80 -3.14 -11.86
CA TYR A 267 30.60 -3.33 -10.64
C TYR A 267 29.73 -3.60 -9.40
N VAL A 268 28.50 -3.06 -9.35
CA VAL A 268 27.55 -3.31 -8.25
C VAL A 268 27.09 -4.77 -8.28
N PHE A 269 26.77 -5.31 -9.46
CA PHE A 269 26.38 -6.72 -9.59
C PHE A 269 27.52 -7.67 -9.20
N ALA A 270 28.77 -7.33 -9.52
CA ALA A 270 29.93 -8.09 -9.10
C ALA A 270 30.13 -8.08 -7.58
N LEU A 271 29.98 -6.91 -6.94
CA LEU A 271 30.03 -6.79 -5.47
C LEU A 271 28.89 -7.57 -4.80
N LEU A 272 27.66 -7.48 -5.32
CA LEU A 272 26.51 -8.22 -4.81
C LEU A 272 26.67 -9.73 -4.96
N ALA A 273 27.20 -10.19 -6.10
CA ALA A 273 27.46 -11.61 -6.34
C ALA A 273 28.51 -12.16 -5.36
N MET A 274 29.58 -11.40 -5.10
CA MET A 274 30.62 -11.79 -4.13
C MET A 274 30.14 -11.73 -2.68
N MET A 275 29.28 -10.77 -2.34
CA MET A 275 28.62 -10.74 -1.03
C MET A 275 27.70 -11.96 -0.87
N THR A 276 26.92 -12.31 -1.90
CA THR A 276 26.03 -13.48 -1.89
C THR A 276 26.82 -14.79 -1.75
N TRP A 277 27.99 -14.89 -2.40
CA TRP A 277 28.93 -15.99 -2.19
C TRP A 277 29.35 -16.10 -0.72
N GLY A 278 29.74 -14.96 -0.13
CA GLY A 278 30.12 -14.87 1.28
C GLY A 278 29.06 -15.34 2.26
N LEU A 279 27.79 -15.03 1.96
CA LEU A 279 26.62 -15.37 2.76
C LEU A 279 26.24 -16.86 2.62
N LEU A 280 26.16 -17.38 1.39
CA LEU A 280 25.78 -18.77 1.12
C LEU A 280 26.77 -19.78 1.69
N TYR A 281 28.06 -19.42 1.70
CA TYR A 281 29.15 -20.35 2.03
C TYR A 281 29.89 -20.00 3.32
N HIS A 282 29.41 -19.04 4.10
CA HIS A 282 30.02 -18.61 5.37
C HIS A 282 31.54 -18.43 5.30
N SER A 283 32.00 -17.69 4.29
CA SER A 283 33.43 -17.48 4.04
C SER A 283 33.90 -16.15 4.58
N VAL A 284 35.00 -16.10 5.34
CA VAL A 284 35.62 -14.84 5.82
C VAL A 284 35.84 -13.82 4.68
N PHE A 285 36.00 -14.28 3.45
CA PHE A 285 36.19 -13.44 2.26
C PHE A 285 34.90 -12.74 1.80
N GLY A 286 33.73 -13.19 2.25
CA GLY A 286 32.44 -12.50 2.10
C GLY A 286 32.37 -11.15 2.81
N LEU A 287 33.20 -10.96 3.82
CA LEU A 287 33.30 -9.73 4.61
C LEU A 287 33.99 -8.61 3.83
N LEU A 288 34.92 -8.94 2.92
CA LEU A 288 35.70 -7.98 2.14
C LEU A 288 34.83 -7.16 1.14
N PRO A 289 33.95 -7.78 0.32
CA PRO A 289 32.95 -7.04 -0.46
C PRO A 289 32.00 -6.22 0.42
N GLY A 290 31.60 -6.74 1.59
CA GLY A 290 30.76 -6.01 2.55
C GLY A 290 31.42 -4.72 3.06
N LEU A 291 32.71 -4.77 3.38
CA LEU A 291 33.51 -3.61 3.76
C LEU A 291 33.71 -2.63 2.59
N LEU A 292 33.90 -3.13 1.37
CA LEU A 292 33.96 -2.30 0.15
C LEU A 292 32.59 -1.63 -0.14
N LEU A 293 31.48 -2.33 0.10
CA LEU A 293 30.12 -1.80 0.05
C LEU A 293 29.87 -0.70 1.09
N CYS A 294 30.52 -0.76 2.26
CA CYS A 294 30.45 0.32 3.24
C CYS A 294 31.15 1.61 2.75
N HIS A 295 32.12 1.49 1.83
CA HIS A 295 32.82 2.62 1.22
C HIS A 295 32.14 3.15 -0.06
N LEU A 296 30.94 2.65 -0.38
CA LEU A 296 30.19 2.93 -1.61
C LEU A 296 29.67 4.38 -1.73
N GLY A 297 29.86 5.18 -0.68
CA GLY A 297 29.64 6.63 -0.66
C GLY A 297 30.79 7.48 -1.19
N THR A 298 31.96 6.89 -1.49
CA THR A 298 33.10 7.65 -2.02
C THR A 298 33.07 7.70 -3.55
N GLU A 299 33.42 8.86 -4.11
CA GLU A 299 33.50 9.07 -5.57
C GLU A 299 34.51 8.14 -6.27
N LYS A 300 35.40 7.51 -5.49
CA LYS A 300 36.52 6.66 -5.93
C LYS A 300 36.24 5.16 -5.87
N LEU A 301 35.04 4.72 -5.47
CA LEU A 301 34.76 3.29 -5.32
C LEU A 301 34.94 2.53 -6.64
N GLN A 302 34.44 3.06 -7.75
CA GLN A 302 34.55 2.40 -9.05
C GLN A 302 36.02 2.18 -9.43
N GLU A 303 36.86 3.21 -9.24
CA GLU A 303 38.31 3.14 -9.45
C GLU A 303 38.97 2.11 -8.52
N MET A 304 38.59 2.08 -7.24
CA MET A 304 39.11 1.13 -6.26
C MET A 304 38.73 -0.32 -6.60
N VAL A 305 37.46 -0.55 -6.97
CA VAL A 305 36.94 -1.88 -7.34
C VAL A 305 37.56 -2.36 -8.64
N PHE A 306 37.75 -1.48 -9.61
CA PHE A 306 38.47 -1.80 -10.84
C PHE A 306 39.93 -2.16 -10.56
N CYS A 307 40.64 -1.37 -9.75
CA CYS A 307 42.01 -1.67 -9.33
C CYS A 307 42.13 -3.01 -8.59
N LEU A 308 41.14 -3.36 -7.77
CA LEU A 308 41.12 -4.61 -6.99
C LEU A 308 40.61 -5.82 -7.81
N SER A 309 39.96 -5.59 -8.96
CA SER A 309 39.30 -6.63 -9.75
C SER A 309 40.22 -7.79 -10.20
N PRO A 310 41.48 -7.59 -10.62
CA PRO A 310 42.34 -8.70 -11.03
C PRO A 310 42.71 -9.59 -9.85
N ALA A 311 42.97 -8.99 -8.68
CA ALA A 311 43.32 -9.71 -7.46
C ALA A 311 42.15 -10.54 -6.92
N ILE A 312 40.94 -9.96 -6.93
CA ILE A 312 39.71 -10.69 -6.54
C ILE A 312 39.47 -11.86 -7.49
N LEU A 313 39.60 -11.66 -8.81
CA LEU A 313 39.33 -12.72 -9.78
C LEU A 313 40.31 -13.89 -9.64
N PHE A 314 41.62 -13.61 -9.53
CA PHE A 314 42.64 -14.64 -9.33
C PHE A 314 42.37 -15.48 -8.07
N TYR A 315 41.96 -14.81 -7.00
CA TYR A 315 41.57 -15.47 -5.77
C TYR A 315 40.30 -16.33 -5.92
N THR A 316 39.27 -15.83 -6.61
CA THR A 316 38.04 -16.60 -6.89
C THR A 316 38.32 -17.82 -7.76
N GLU A 317 39.22 -17.72 -8.75
CA GLU A 317 39.66 -18.87 -9.55
C GLU A 317 40.36 -19.94 -8.69
N PHE A 318 41.24 -19.52 -7.78
CA PHE A 318 41.85 -20.43 -6.81
C PHE A 318 40.80 -21.13 -5.94
N LEU A 319 39.81 -20.38 -5.44
CA LEU A 319 38.71 -20.96 -4.65
C LEU A 319 37.83 -21.93 -5.46
N LEU A 320 37.57 -21.65 -6.73
CA LEU A 320 36.83 -22.55 -7.62
C LEU A 320 37.59 -23.86 -7.86
N LEU A 321 38.91 -23.77 -8.09
CA LEU A 321 39.77 -24.95 -8.26
C LEU A 321 39.87 -25.76 -6.97
N ALA A 322 40.08 -25.11 -5.82
CA ALA A 322 40.11 -25.78 -4.54
C ALA A 322 38.75 -26.44 -4.23
N GLN A 323 37.64 -25.74 -4.41
CA GLN A 323 36.31 -26.32 -4.22
C GLN A 323 36.06 -27.50 -5.15
N TYR A 324 36.53 -27.46 -6.39
CA TYR A 324 36.41 -28.59 -7.32
C TYR A 324 37.07 -29.85 -6.77
N VAL A 325 38.25 -29.72 -6.14
CA VAL A 325 38.94 -30.83 -5.44
C VAL A 325 38.13 -31.31 -4.24
N TYR A 326 37.61 -30.40 -3.40
CA TYR A 326 36.76 -30.75 -2.25
C TYR A 326 35.41 -31.37 -2.64
N SER A 327 34.95 -31.15 -3.86
CA SER A 327 33.72 -31.73 -4.40
C SER A 327 33.91 -33.14 -4.98
N MET A 328 35.15 -33.62 -5.14
CA MET A 328 35.47 -35.00 -5.54
C MET A 328 35.09 -36.01 -4.45
N ASP A 329 34.89 -37.27 -4.83
CA ASP A 329 34.44 -38.35 -3.94
C ASP A 329 35.58 -38.94 -3.05
N LEU A 330 36.34 -38.06 -2.39
CA LEU A 330 37.56 -38.37 -1.61
C LEU A 330 37.37 -38.24 -0.09
N LYS A 331 36.15 -38.46 0.40
CA LYS A 331 35.72 -38.14 1.78
C LYS A 331 36.60 -38.71 2.90
N GLN A 332 37.20 -39.88 2.71
CA GLN A 332 37.99 -40.57 3.74
C GLN A 332 39.45 -40.12 3.81
N GLU A 333 39.98 -39.46 2.78
CA GLU A 333 41.40 -39.15 2.66
C GLU A 333 41.72 -37.66 2.87
N LEU A 334 40.69 -36.81 2.89
CA LEU A 334 40.83 -35.37 3.07
C LEU A 334 40.59 -34.99 4.54
N SER A 335 41.48 -34.17 5.11
CA SER A 335 41.39 -33.74 6.51
C SER A 335 40.14 -32.88 6.77
N HIS A 336 39.30 -33.28 7.73
CA HIS A 336 38.14 -32.53 8.21
C HIS A 336 38.53 -31.44 9.22
N GLU A 337 39.52 -30.59 8.92
CA GLU A 337 39.92 -29.54 9.84
C GLU A 337 38.97 -28.32 9.79
N SER A 338 38.65 -27.79 10.98
CA SER A 338 37.75 -26.63 11.18
C SER A 338 38.14 -25.40 10.34
N TYR A 339 39.43 -25.20 10.09
CA TYR A 339 39.94 -24.08 9.28
C TYR A 339 39.46 -24.09 7.82
N MET A 340 39.23 -25.27 7.23
CA MET A 340 38.72 -25.36 5.85
C MET A 340 37.29 -24.85 5.72
N LYS A 341 36.49 -24.96 6.80
CA LYS A 341 35.13 -24.43 6.87
C LYS A 341 35.14 -22.89 6.97
N ILE A 342 36.13 -22.30 7.64
CA ILE A 342 36.30 -20.84 7.79
C ILE A 342 36.60 -20.16 6.44
N ILE A 343 37.32 -20.85 5.55
CA ILE A 343 37.63 -20.37 4.19
C ILE A 343 36.38 -20.45 3.27
N GLY A 344 35.37 -21.26 3.62
CA GLY A 344 34.12 -21.43 2.86
C GLY A 344 34.09 -22.65 1.94
N PHE A 345 34.89 -23.68 2.24
CA PHE A 345 34.79 -24.98 1.57
C PHE A 345 33.66 -25.81 2.18
N ILE A 346 32.75 -26.27 1.32
CA ILE A 346 31.71 -27.22 1.71
C ILE A 346 32.16 -28.63 1.31
N PHE A 347 32.17 -29.53 2.29
CA PHE A 347 32.20 -30.97 2.05
C PHE A 347 30.80 -31.42 1.66
N ALA A 348 30.61 -31.79 0.39
CA ALA A 348 29.31 -32.26 -0.09
C ALA A 348 29.07 -33.71 0.37
N GLU A 349 27.92 -33.95 1.00
CA GLU A 349 27.54 -35.30 1.45
C GLU A 349 27.07 -36.16 0.29
N ASN A 350 26.52 -35.55 -0.77
CA ASN A 350 26.01 -36.23 -1.96
C ASN A 350 26.60 -35.65 -3.26
N ARG A 351 26.76 -36.48 -4.29
CA ARG A 351 27.24 -36.04 -5.61
C ARG A 351 26.35 -34.97 -6.27
N THR A 352 25.06 -34.95 -5.94
CA THR A 352 24.10 -33.94 -6.38
C THR A 352 24.35 -32.58 -5.75
N GLU A 353 24.71 -32.57 -4.47
CA GLU A 353 25.10 -31.37 -3.72
C GLU A 353 26.44 -30.82 -4.24
N SER A 354 27.41 -31.68 -4.59
CA SER A 354 28.64 -31.26 -5.29
C SER A 354 28.35 -30.54 -6.60
N PHE A 355 27.43 -31.07 -7.41
CA PHE A 355 27.05 -30.43 -8.68
C PHE A 355 26.38 -29.07 -8.47
N ILE A 356 25.42 -28.99 -7.55
CA ILE A 356 24.68 -27.74 -7.26
C ILE A 356 25.63 -26.68 -6.70
N THR A 357 26.48 -27.05 -5.73
CA THR A 357 27.43 -26.12 -5.11
C THR A 357 28.44 -25.57 -6.13
N LEU A 358 28.98 -26.40 -7.01
CA LEU A 358 29.86 -25.94 -8.09
C LEU A 358 29.13 -25.03 -9.08
N CYS A 359 27.91 -25.36 -9.50
CA CYS A 359 27.15 -24.54 -10.44
C CYS A 359 26.80 -23.16 -9.86
N VAL A 360 26.36 -23.11 -8.60
CA VAL A 360 26.06 -21.84 -7.91
C VAL A 360 27.32 -20.98 -7.77
N LYS A 361 28.46 -21.59 -7.39
CA LYS A 361 29.75 -20.90 -7.32
C LYS A 361 30.19 -20.36 -8.69
N ILE A 362 30.15 -21.17 -9.75
CA ILE A 362 30.45 -20.69 -11.12
C ILE A 362 29.56 -19.50 -11.49
N LEU A 363 28.25 -19.61 -11.27
CA LEU A 363 27.29 -18.54 -11.60
C LEU A 363 27.59 -17.23 -10.87
N LEU A 364 27.91 -17.29 -9.57
CA LEU A 364 28.26 -16.13 -8.75
C LEU A 364 29.61 -15.51 -9.14
N SER A 365 30.52 -16.27 -9.77
CA SER A 365 31.81 -15.75 -10.23
C SER A 365 31.75 -15.01 -11.57
N LEU A 366 30.78 -15.33 -12.45
CA LEU A 366 30.68 -14.74 -13.80
C LEU A 366 30.71 -13.20 -13.84
N PRO A 367 30.01 -12.47 -12.94
CA PRO A 367 30.08 -11.01 -12.90
C PRO A 367 31.49 -10.45 -12.67
N LEU A 368 32.38 -11.17 -11.98
CA LEU A 368 33.77 -10.75 -11.78
C LEU A 368 34.61 -10.82 -13.05
N PHE A 369 34.41 -11.85 -13.87
CA PHE A 369 35.06 -11.95 -15.19
C PHE A 369 34.62 -10.80 -16.10
N VAL A 370 33.34 -10.44 -16.06
CA VAL A 370 32.82 -9.26 -16.77
C VAL A 370 33.43 -7.97 -16.23
N LEU A 371 33.56 -7.85 -14.90
CA LEU A 371 34.15 -6.68 -14.24
C LEU A 371 35.60 -6.45 -14.68
N LEU A 372 36.43 -7.49 -14.66
CA LEU A 372 37.83 -7.39 -15.11
C LEU A 372 37.90 -6.98 -16.59
N ARG A 373 37.04 -7.56 -17.44
CA ARG A 373 36.96 -7.18 -18.86
C ARG A 373 36.60 -5.72 -19.05
N LEU A 374 35.65 -5.20 -18.27
CA LEU A 374 35.25 -3.80 -18.32
C LEU A 374 36.37 -2.88 -17.85
N HIS A 375 37.06 -3.23 -16.77
CA HIS A 375 38.21 -2.47 -16.27
C HIS A 375 39.33 -2.37 -17.32
N LEU A 376 39.80 -3.50 -17.86
CA LEU A 376 40.87 -3.53 -18.86
C LEU A 376 40.45 -2.88 -20.18
N ARG A 377 39.16 -2.99 -20.53
CA ARG A 377 38.59 -2.24 -21.65
C ARG A 377 38.71 -0.74 -21.39
N GLU A 378 38.26 -0.26 -20.25
CA GLU A 378 38.29 1.17 -19.91
C GLU A 378 39.71 1.73 -19.86
N ASP A 379 40.67 0.99 -19.30
CA ASP A 379 42.09 1.34 -19.32
C ASP A 379 42.64 1.44 -20.75
N TYR A 380 42.29 0.48 -21.61
CA TYR A 380 42.64 0.52 -23.02
C TYR A 380 42.01 1.74 -23.72
N TYR A 381 40.74 2.04 -23.49
CA TYR A 381 40.07 3.23 -24.04
C TYR A 381 40.71 4.54 -23.57
N ASN A 382 41.15 4.61 -22.31
CA ASN A 382 41.84 5.77 -21.76
C ASN A 382 43.26 5.94 -22.32
N SER A 383 43.89 4.86 -22.81
CA SER A 383 45.21 4.92 -23.46
C SER A 383 45.20 5.46 -24.90
N LEU A 384 44.01 5.65 -25.51
CA LEU A 384 43.86 6.07 -26.90
C LEU A 384 43.83 7.59 -27.08
N SER A 385 44.29 8.06 -28.25
CA SER A 385 44.24 9.48 -28.62
C SER A 385 42.78 9.96 -28.80
N ASP A 386 42.52 11.24 -28.54
CA ASP A 386 41.17 11.82 -28.65
C ASP A 386 40.53 11.66 -30.04
N ASN A 387 41.33 11.67 -31.11
CA ASN A 387 40.86 11.41 -32.47
C ASN A 387 40.45 9.95 -32.68
N ASP A 388 41.17 9.01 -32.08
CA ASP A 388 40.83 7.58 -32.13
C ASP A 388 39.62 7.26 -31.26
N ARG A 389 39.44 7.99 -30.15
CA ARG A 389 38.21 7.95 -29.34
C ARG A 389 37.01 8.42 -30.16
N LEU A 390 37.14 9.55 -30.87
CA LEU A 390 36.05 10.10 -31.70
C LEU A 390 35.66 9.19 -32.87
N LYS A 391 36.63 8.58 -33.56
CA LYS A 391 36.36 7.60 -34.63
C LYS A 391 35.59 6.38 -34.11
N ARG A 392 35.86 5.96 -32.87
CA ARG A 392 35.16 4.84 -32.23
C ARG A 392 33.76 5.21 -31.73
N LEU A 393 33.45 6.50 -31.53
CA LEU A 393 32.08 6.97 -31.23
C LEU A 393 31.10 6.69 -32.39
N THR A 394 31.59 6.67 -33.64
CA THR A 394 30.75 6.40 -34.82
C THR A 394 30.45 4.90 -34.99
N TYR A 395 31.31 4.03 -34.45
CA TYR A 395 31.13 2.58 -34.39
C TYR A 395 30.63 2.16 -33.00
N GLY A 396 29.42 2.56 -32.64
CA GLY A 396 28.67 2.00 -31.52
C GLY A 396 29.38 1.98 -30.17
N THR A 397 30.37 2.85 -29.94
CA THR A 397 31.03 2.99 -28.64
C THR A 397 30.58 4.28 -27.96
N PHE A 398 30.23 4.12 -26.69
CA PHE A 398 29.48 5.03 -25.86
C PHE A 398 30.39 6.05 -25.14
N ASP A 399 30.05 7.34 -25.18
CA ASP A 399 30.84 8.43 -24.58
C ASP A 399 30.59 8.58 -23.06
N ILE A 400 31.66 8.65 -22.25
CA ILE A 400 31.64 9.03 -20.81
C ILE A 400 32.65 10.16 -20.51
N SER A 401 33.48 10.59 -21.47
CA SER A 401 34.69 11.37 -21.13
C SER A 401 34.74 12.73 -21.81
N ALA A 402 33.66 13.50 -21.68
CA ALA A 402 33.74 14.94 -21.87
C ALA A 402 32.86 15.68 -20.85
N SER A 403 33.54 16.40 -19.97
CA SER A 403 33.07 17.40 -19.00
C SER A 403 32.57 16.91 -17.64
N SER A 404 33.42 17.21 -16.65
CA SER A 404 33.14 17.55 -15.26
C SER A 404 31.69 17.90 -14.93
N SER A 405 31.24 17.41 -13.77
CA SER A 405 29.92 17.47 -13.13
C SER A 405 28.93 16.38 -13.57
N ARG A 406 28.80 15.36 -12.70
CA ARG A 406 27.79 14.27 -12.76
C ARG A 406 26.34 14.78 -12.81
N SER A 407 26.13 16.07 -12.51
CA SER A 407 24.87 16.78 -12.71
C SER A 407 24.57 17.15 -14.17
N ALA A 408 25.58 17.33 -15.03
CA ALA A 408 25.41 17.79 -16.41
C ALA A 408 24.94 16.70 -17.38
N ALA A 409 25.20 15.41 -17.11
CA ALA A 409 24.67 14.31 -17.93
C ALA A 409 23.13 14.24 -17.84
N LEU A 410 22.61 14.35 -16.61
CA LEU A 410 21.16 14.44 -16.35
C LEU A 410 20.57 15.76 -16.91
N GLN A 411 21.35 16.86 -16.84
CA GLN A 411 20.96 18.17 -17.35
C GLN A 411 21.00 18.26 -18.89
N ARG A 412 21.88 17.51 -19.58
CA ARG A 412 21.93 17.37 -21.05
C ARG A 412 20.77 16.50 -21.56
N ILE A 413 20.39 15.45 -20.82
CA ILE A 413 19.13 14.71 -21.06
C ILE A 413 17.92 15.64 -20.91
N GLN A 414 17.99 16.60 -19.99
CA GLN A 414 16.95 17.63 -19.80
C GLN A 414 17.00 18.75 -20.86
N ALA A 415 18.15 18.97 -21.52
CA ALA A 415 18.36 19.99 -22.56
C ALA A 415 17.98 19.51 -23.97
N ASN A 416 18.03 18.21 -24.26
CA ASN A 416 17.51 17.61 -25.52
C ASN A 416 15.97 17.48 -25.49
N ARG A 417 15.30 18.61 -25.27
CA ARG A 417 13.84 18.75 -25.10
C ARG A 417 13.03 18.71 -26.41
N THR A 418 13.54 18.13 -27.49
CA THR A 418 12.92 18.18 -28.83
C THR A 418 12.77 16.81 -29.50
N GLY A 419 12.53 15.75 -28.71
CA GLY A 419 12.21 14.39 -29.21
C GLY A 419 11.07 13.77 -28.41
N GLU A 420 9.87 13.83 -28.97
CA GLU A 420 8.61 14.11 -28.25
C GLU A 420 7.97 12.99 -27.40
N ASN A 421 8.54 11.80 -27.18
CA ASN A 421 7.87 10.79 -26.32
C ASN A 421 8.78 9.92 -25.43
N GLY A 422 10.06 9.73 -25.76
CA GLY A 422 10.95 8.75 -25.10
C GLY A 422 11.84 9.40 -24.04
N GLY A 423 12.36 10.60 -24.35
CA GLY A 423 13.04 11.45 -23.37
C GLY A 423 12.09 11.96 -22.29
N GLU A 424 10.82 12.16 -22.62
CA GLU A 424 9.80 12.54 -21.65
C GLU A 424 9.50 11.43 -20.64
N ALA A 425 9.39 10.17 -21.09
CA ALA A 425 9.18 9.03 -20.20
C ALA A 425 10.36 8.82 -19.25
N PHE A 426 11.60 8.87 -19.76
CA PHE A 426 12.81 8.74 -18.93
C PHE A 426 12.99 9.92 -17.96
N GLY A 427 12.72 11.15 -18.41
CA GLY A 427 12.73 12.33 -17.56
C GLY A 427 11.65 12.27 -16.47
N PHE A 428 10.47 11.75 -16.80
CA PHE A 428 9.40 11.51 -15.83
C PHE A 428 9.79 10.48 -14.78
N ILE A 429 10.35 9.33 -15.18
CA ILE A 429 10.83 8.27 -14.28
C ILE A 429 11.92 8.81 -13.35
N THR A 430 12.88 9.55 -13.89
CA THR A 430 13.97 10.13 -13.12
C THR A 430 13.45 11.15 -12.11
N HIS A 431 12.55 12.05 -12.52
CA HIS A 431 11.92 13.01 -11.63
C HIS A 431 11.02 12.32 -10.57
N PHE A 432 10.37 11.22 -10.93
CA PHE A 432 9.58 10.40 -10.00
C PHE A 432 10.47 9.81 -8.90
N PHE A 433 11.61 9.20 -9.26
CA PHE A 433 12.56 8.67 -8.29
C PHE A 433 13.15 9.77 -7.41
N ILE A 434 13.62 10.89 -7.99
CA ILE A 434 14.12 12.03 -7.21
C ILE A 434 13.09 12.47 -6.16
N LYS A 435 11.80 12.50 -6.51
CA LYS A 435 10.73 12.97 -5.62
C LYS A 435 10.37 11.98 -4.52
N TYR A 436 10.30 10.68 -4.83
CA TYR A 436 9.71 9.68 -3.93
C TYR A 436 10.69 8.67 -3.32
N TRP A 437 11.96 8.63 -3.74
CA TRP A 437 12.92 7.62 -3.23
C TRP A 437 13.18 7.71 -1.72
N ILE A 438 13.07 8.89 -1.11
CA ILE A 438 13.17 9.02 0.35
C ILE A 438 12.07 8.24 1.09
N PHE A 439 10.88 8.10 0.51
CA PHE A 439 9.83 7.25 1.10
C PHE A 439 10.18 5.77 0.97
N VAL A 440 10.86 5.36 -0.10
CA VAL A 440 11.37 3.99 -0.25
C VAL A 440 12.37 3.69 0.86
N VAL A 441 13.30 4.60 1.16
CA VAL A 441 14.23 4.47 2.29
C VAL A 441 13.48 4.30 3.62
N ILE A 442 12.49 5.14 3.88
CA ILE A 442 11.68 5.07 5.12
C ILE A 442 10.93 3.73 5.21
N THR A 443 10.40 3.22 4.11
CA THR A 443 9.73 1.92 4.06
C THR A 443 10.70 0.78 4.36
N PHE A 444 11.90 0.77 3.75
CA PHE A 444 12.91 -0.24 4.05
C PHE A 444 13.41 -0.15 5.51
N LEU A 445 13.53 1.06 6.07
CA LEU A 445 13.85 1.25 7.48
C LEU A 445 12.77 0.64 8.38
N LEU A 446 11.49 0.78 8.01
CA LEU A 446 10.39 0.18 8.76
C LEU A 446 10.32 -1.34 8.61
N ILE A 447 10.60 -1.88 7.42
CA ILE A 447 10.64 -3.35 7.19
C ILE A 447 11.77 -4.01 8.02
N ASN A 448 12.88 -3.31 8.24
CA ASN A 448 13.97 -3.76 9.11
C ASN A 448 13.59 -3.81 10.59
N CYS A 449 12.48 -3.17 10.98
CA CYS A 449 11.83 -3.42 12.26
C CYS A 449 10.82 -4.56 12.04
N PRO A 450 11.02 -5.77 12.60
CA PRO A 450 10.08 -6.87 12.42
C PRO A 450 8.76 -6.55 13.14
N LEU A 451 7.81 -5.98 12.39
CA LEU A 451 6.44 -5.78 12.84
C LEU A 451 5.55 -7.01 12.60
N THR A 452 5.93 -7.93 11.72
CA THR A 452 4.95 -8.82 11.06
C THR A 452 5.19 -10.33 11.17
N ASP A 453 6.37 -10.80 11.58
CA ASP A 453 6.64 -12.24 11.68
C ASP A 453 7.01 -12.63 13.12
N SER A 454 6.67 -13.86 13.51
CA SER A 454 7.00 -14.59 14.74
C SER A 454 8.50 -14.75 15.03
N LEU A 455 9.34 -13.90 14.43
CA LEU A 455 10.76 -13.81 14.74
C LEU A 455 10.96 -13.21 16.13
N ARG A 456 11.88 -13.81 16.88
CA ARG A 456 12.42 -13.28 18.13
C ARG A 456 12.81 -11.81 17.95
N VAL A 457 12.46 -10.99 18.94
CA VAL A 457 12.83 -9.57 18.95
C VAL A 457 14.30 -9.46 19.33
N TYR A 458 15.07 -8.75 18.51
CA TYR A 458 16.49 -8.50 18.77
C TYR A 458 16.72 -7.03 19.12
N LEU A 459 17.72 -6.77 19.97
CA LEU A 459 18.09 -5.41 20.38
C LEU A 459 18.43 -4.49 19.19
N TYR A 460 19.14 -5.00 18.18
CA TYR A 460 19.48 -4.20 17.00
C TYR A 460 18.25 -3.76 16.19
N SER A 461 17.19 -4.56 16.20
CA SER A 461 15.93 -4.26 15.53
C SER A 461 15.20 -3.09 16.18
N ILE A 462 15.29 -2.99 17.51
CA ILE A 462 14.76 -1.83 18.27
C ILE A 462 15.53 -0.56 17.88
N GLY A 463 16.85 -0.64 17.69
CA GLY A 463 17.65 0.49 17.22
C GLY A 463 17.22 1.04 15.86
N PHE A 464 16.81 0.19 14.89
CA PHE A 464 16.26 0.67 13.62
C PHE A 464 14.95 1.46 13.80
N PHE A 465 14.10 1.07 14.75
CA PHE A 465 12.90 1.83 15.09
C PHE A 465 13.25 3.18 15.74
N VAL A 466 14.28 3.25 16.59
CA VAL A 466 14.76 4.52 17.16
C VAL A 466 15.17 5.49 16.05
N PHE A 467 15.88 5.02 15.02
CA PHE A 467 16.20 5.85 13.84
C PHE A 467 14.94 6.31 13.10
N PHE A 468 13.95 5.43 12.91
CA PHE A 468 12.67 5.79 12.29
C PHE A 468 11.93 6.89 13.08
N ALA A 469 11.80 6.71 14.40
CA ALA A 469 11.16 7.67 15.28
C ALA A 469 11.91 9.02 15.28
N ALA A 470 13.24 9.01 15.37
CA ALA A 470 14.07 10.21 15.33
C ALA A 470 13.90 10.99 14.01
N LEU A 471 13.73 10.29 12.88
CA LEU A 471 13.46 10.91 11.58
C LEU A 471 12.13 11.66 11.56
N ILE A 472 11.06 11.04 12.09
CA ILE A 472 9.72 11.66 12.16
C ILE A 472 9.71 12.83 13.14
N VAL A 473 10.38 12.71 14.29
CA VAL A 473 10.54 13.80 15.27
C VAL A 473 11.28 14.98 14.65
N SER A 474 12.36 14.73 13.91
CA SER A 474 13.10 15.79 13.18
C SER A 474 12.20 16.53 12.18
N LEU A 475 11.34 15.80 11.45
CA LEU A 475 10.35 16.40 10.55
C LEU A 475 9.32 17.25 11.31
N HIS A 476 8.91 16.82 12.51
CA HIS A 476 7.93 17.51 13.35
C HIS A 476 8.46 18.84 13.89
N ILE A 477 9.71 18.86 14.37
CA ILE A 477 10.38 20.07 14.91
C ILE A 477 10.41 21.20 13.88
N SER A 478 10.98 20.96 12.71
CA SER A 478 11.01 21.94 11.61
C SER A 478 11.51 21.31 10.32
N PHE A 479 10.84 21.62 9.21
CA PHE A 479 11.29 21.19 7.89
C PHE A 479 12.69 21.73 7.51
N THR A 480 13.04 22.92 8.00
CA THR A 480 14.37 23.50 7.73
C THR A 480 15.47 22.74 8.47
N PHE A 481 15.17 22.32 9.71
CA PHE A 481 16.07 21.48 10.50
C PHE A 481 16.23 20.10 9.84
N PHE A 482 15.11 19.44 9.52
CA PHE A 482 15.08 18.15 8.82
C PHE A 482 15.95 18.15 7.56
N ARG A 483 15.80 19.15 6.68
CA ARG A 483 16.58 19.25 5.44
C ARG A 483 18.09 19.37 5.69
N LYS A 484 18.50 20.10 6.73
CA LYS A 484 19.92 20.25 7.08
C LYS A 484 20.50 18.98 7.70
N THR A 485 19.69 18.21 8.43
CA THR A 485 20.16 17.02 9.16
C THR A 485 20.05 15.71 8.39
N ILE A 486 19.23 15.64 7.32
CA ILE A 486 18.92 14.36 6.64
C ILE A 486 20.17 13.69 6.04
N TYR A 487 21.15 14.45 5.55
CA TYR A 487 22.41 13.90 5.03
C TYR A 487 23.16 13.16 6.14
N LEU A 488 23.40 13.85 7.27
CA LEU A 488 24.05 13.26 8.45
C LEU A 488 23.29 12.05 8.97
N PHE A 489 21.95 12.15 9.05
CA PHE A 489 21.10 11.05 9.50
C PHE A 489 21.26 9.79 8.64
N LEU A 490 21.19 9.92 7.32
CA LEU A 490 21.32 8.77 6.40
C LEU A 490 22.72 8.16 6.46
N THR A 491 23.76 8.96 6.64
CA THR A 491 25.13 8.45 6.82
C THR A 491 25.26 7.66 8.13
N VAL A 492 24.74 8.18 9.25
CA VAL A 492 24.76 7.45 10.54
C VAL A 492 23.95 6.16 10.44
N LEU A 493 22.82 6.16 9.73
CA LEU A 493 22.01 4.96 9.51
C LEU A 493 22.78 3.87 8.75
N ILE A 494 23.57 4.24 7.73
CA ILE A 494 24.43 3.29 7.00
C ILE A 494 25.47 2.70 7.95
N VAL A 495 26.16 3.54 8.73
CA VAL A 495 27.17 3.07 9.70
C VAL A 495 26.55 2.10 10.70
N TYR A 496 25.37 2.42 11.24
CA TYR A 496 24.66 1.53 12.15
C TYR A 496 24.30 0.19 11.50
N ALA A 497 23.70 0.21 10.31
CA ALA A 497 23.34 -1.01 9.58
C ALA A 497 24.58 -1.87 9.23
N SER A 498 25.70 -1.22 8.89
CA SER A 498 26.97 -1.90 8.64
C SER A 498 27.53 -2.58 9.89
N VAL A 499 27.48 -1.92 11.05
CA VAL A 499 27.90 -2.53 12.32
C VAL A 499 27.04 -3.75 12.63
N VAL A 500 25.71 -3.64 12.52
CA VAL A 500 24.79 -4.77 12.72
C VAL A 500 25.12 -5.94 11.78
N LEU A 501 25.31 -5.66 10.49
CA LEU A 501 25.66 -6.67 9.50
C LEU A 501 26.97 -7.39 9.84
N ILE A 502 28.02 -6.64 10.19
CA ILE A 502 29.33 -7.20 10.55
C ILE A 502 29.21 -8.04 11.82
N SER A 503 28.49 -7.55 12.84
CA SER A 503 28.32 -8.27 14.11
C SER A 503 27.54 -9.58 13.93
N VAL A 504 26.41 -9.57 13.22
CA VAL A 504 25.60 -10.79 12.97
C VAL A 504 26.36 -11.80 12.12
N TYR A 505 27.15 -11.32 11.15
CA TYR A 505 27.94 -12.18 10.27
C TYR A 505 29.16 -12.80 10.98
N THR A 506 29.94 -11.98 11.70
CA THR A 506 31.15 -12.46 12.40
C THR A 506 30.82 -13.45 13.52
N TYR A 507 29.66 -13.30 14.15
CA TYR A 507 29.21 -14.22 15.19
C TYR A 507 28.86 -15.63 14.68
N GLN A 508 28.71 -15.83 13.36
CA GLN A 508 28.49 -17.17 12.80
C GLN A 508 29.73 -18.08 12.91
N PHE A 509 30.92 -17.51 13.11
CA PHE A 509 32.13 -18.28 13.35
C PHE A 509 32.19 -18.69 14.83
N ARG A 510 32.19 -20.00 15.09
CA ARG A 510 32.23 -20.56 16.46
C ARG A 510 33.40 -20.01 17.28
N ASP A 511 34.58 -19.90 16.68
CA ASP A 511 35.77 -19.33 17.34
C ASP A 511 35.57 -17.88 17.78
N VAL A 512 34.78 -17.10 17.03
CA VAL A 512 34.47 -15.71 17.36
C VAL A 512 33.43 -15.64 18.48
N ALA A 513 32.43 -16.52 18.48
CA ALA A 513 31.46 -16.64 19.56
C ALA A 513 32.15 -17.02 20.89
N ASP A 514 33.06 -18.01 20.85
CA ASP A 514 33.86 -18.42 22.01
C ASP A 514 34.80 -17.30 22.47
N PHE A 515 35.41 -16.57 21.53
CA PHE A 515 36.23 -15.40 21.84
C PHE A 515 35.43 -14.33 22.59
N ILE A 516 34.21 -14.00 22.11
CA ILE A 516 33.33 -13.02 22.75
C ILE A 516 32.92 -13.49 24.14
N HIS A 517 32.52 -14.76 24.30
CA HIS A 517 32.09 -15.27 25.60
C HIS A 517 33.24 -15.33 26.63
N ASN A 518 34.48 -15.57 26.18
CA ASN A 518 35.66 -15.61 27.04
C ASN A 518 36.22 -14.21 27.38
N HIS A 519 36.12 -13.24 26.48
CA HIS A 519 36.68 -11.89 26.67
C HIS A 519 35.65 -10.83 27.11
N THR A 520 34.35 -11.09 26.99
CA THR A 520 33.28 -10.16 27.41
C THR A 520 32.42 -10.76 28.52
N ILE A 521 31.75 -9.90 29.29
CA ILE A 521 30.83 -10.29 30.38
C ILE A 521 29.48 -10.79 29.82
N LEU A 522 29.32 -10.87 28.49
CA LEU A 522 28.06 -11.21 27.85
C LEU A 522 27.78 -12.72 28.02
N ASN A 523 26.78 -13.03 28.84
CA ASN A 523 26.25 -14.38 28.96
C ASN A 523 25.55 -14.82 27.66
N LYS A 524 25.40 -16.13 27.43
CA LYS A 524 24.77 -16.65 26.20
C LYS A 524 23.37 -16.05 25.96
N ASN A 525 22.60 -15.85 27.03
CA ASN A 525 21.28 -15.20 26.94
C ASN A 525 21.35 -13.74 26.45
N TRP A 526 22.36 -12.98 26.89
CA TRP A 526 22.59 -11.60 26.40
C TRP A 526 22.94 -11.58 24.91
N THR A 527 23.79 -12.51 24.47
CA THR A 527 24.13 -12.60 23.04
C THR A 527 22.91 -13.00 22.20
N GLU A 528 22.06 -13.89 22.69
CA GLU A 528 20.82 -14.28 22.01
C GLU A 528 19.82 -13.12 21.88
N ASP A 529 19.64 -12.30 22.93
CA ASP A 529 18.74 -11.13 22.91
C ASP A 529 19.27 -9.96 22.06
N ILE A 530 20.60 -9.79 21.99
CA ILE A 530 21.21 -8.87 21.03
C ILE A 530 20.92 -9.33 19.59
N GLY A 531 20.67 -10.62 19.37
CA GLY A 531 20.48 -11.25 18.06
C GLY A 531 21.78 -11.82 17.47
N LEU A 532 22.78 -12.02 18.32
CA LEU A 532 24.00 -12.76 18.03
C LEU A 532 23.74 -14.23 18.34
N ILE A 533 23.18 -14.93 17.35
CA ILE A 533 22.86 -16.35 17.43
C ILE A 533 23.67 -17.09 16.37
N VAL A 534 24.21 -18.25 16.74
CA VAL A 534 24.80 -19.18 15.78
C VAL A 534 23.65 -20.01 15.19
N PHE A 535 23.37 -19.83 13.90
CA PHE A 535 22.32 -20.58 13.22
C PHE A 535 22.87 -21.95 12.81
N GLU A 536 22.39 -23.03 13.42
CA GLU A 536 22.79 -24.39 13.04
C GLU A 536 22.06 -24.84 11.77
N ASN A 537 22.57 -25.90 11.10
CA ASN A 537 22.14 -26.36 9.77
C ASN A 537 20.70 -26.94 9.70
N SER A 538 19.74 -26.40 10.44
CA SER A 538 18.31 -26.67 10.25
C SER A 538 17.78 -25.83 9.10
N ALA A 539 16.96 -26.42 8.22
CA ALA A 539 16.45 -25.75 7.02
C ALA A 539 15.71 -24.43 7.33
N ASN A 540 15.06 -24.32 8.49
CA ASN A 540 14.38 -23.10 8.93
C ASN A 540 15.37 -22.01 9.40
N ASP A 541 16.47 -22.40 10.04
CA ASP A 541 17.47 -21.48 10.59
C ASP A 541 18.30 -20.81 9.48
N VAL A 542 18.55 -21.51 8.37
CA VAL A 542 19.19 -20.92 7.18
C VAL A 542 18.32 -19.81 6.57
N THR A 543 16.99 -20.01 6.54
CA THR A 543 16.08 -18.96 6.04
C THR A 543 16.02 -17.75 6.96
N LEU A 544 16.10 -17.97 8.28
CA LEU A 544 16.16 -16.91 9.29
C LEU A 544 17.46 -16.12 9.21
N LEU A 545 18.59 -16.81 9.03
CA LEU A 545 19.89 -16.18 8.80
C LEU A 545 19.88 -15.34 7.53
N PHE A 546 19.37 -15.89 6.42
CA PHE A 546 19.28 -15.16 5.16
C PHE A 546 18.41 -13.89 5.30
N LYS A 547 17.24 -13.99 5.97
CA LYS A 547 16.39 -12.84 6.28
C LYS A 547 17.12 -11.81 7.14
N SER A 548 17.82 -12.23 8.18
CA SER A 548 18.53 -11.35 9.12
C SER A 548 19.70 -10.59 8.50
N LEU A 549 20.31 -11.13 7.44
CA LEU A 549 21.42 -10.50 6.71
C LEU A 549 20.92 -9.64 5.54
N ILE A 550 19.97 -10.14 4.73
CA ILE A 550 19.49 -9.44 3.53
C ILE A 550 18.74 -8.14 3.86
N LEU A 551 18.05 -8.09 5.00
CA LEU A 551 17.29 -6.93 5.44
C LEU A 551 18.20 -5.69 5.66
N PRO A 552 19.23 -5.75 6.52
CA PRO A 552 20.20 -4.65 6.67
C PRO A 552 20.94 -4.32 5.36
N ILE A 553 21.32 -5.32 4.57
CA ILE A 553 21.99 -5.12 3.28
C ILE A 553 21.09 -4.31 2.34
N SER A 554 19.81 -4.67 2.23
CA SER A 554 18.86 -3.96 1.38
C SER A 554 18.69 -2.50 1.82
N LEU A 555 18.70 -2.24 3.13
CA LEU A 555 18.64 -0.89 3.69
C LEU A 555 19.90 -0.09 3.33
N ILE A 556 21.09 -0.67 3.46
CA ILE A 556 22.36 -0.03 3.07
C ILE A 556 22.33 0.34 1.58
N VAL A 557 21.92 -0.58 0.70
CA VAL A 557 21.87 -0.32 -0.75
C VAL A 557 20.88 0.80 -1.09
N VAL A 558 19.65 0.75 -0.54
CA VAL A 558 18.61 1.75 -0.84
C VAL A 558 18.97 3.14 -0.29
N THR A 559 19.55 3.21 0.92
CA THR A 559 20.03 4.46 1.53
C THR A 559 21.25 5.03 0.82
N MET A 560 22.19 4.19 0.37
CA MET A 560 23.32 4.62 -0.46
C MET A 560 22.86 5.18 -1.81
N LEU A 561 21.89 4.55 -2.47
CA LEU A 561 21.28 5.07 -3.71
C LEU A 561 20.64 6.44 -3.48
N GLN A 562 19.95 6.63 -2.36
CA GLN A 562 19.39 7.93 -1.97
C GLN A 562 20.50 8.99 -1.84
N LEU A 563 21.58 8.71 -1.10
CA LEU A 563 22.67 9.66 -0.88
C LEU A 563 23.42 10.00 -2.18
N LYS A 564 23.72 8.99 -3.01
CA LYS A 564 24.57 9.16 -4.20
C LYS A 564 23.86 9.81 -5.38
N PHE A 565 22.61 9.43 -5.67
CA PHE A 565 21.92 9.87 -6.88
C PHE A 565 20.82 10.89 -6.63
N PHE A 566 20.09 10.74 -5.53
CA PHE A 566 18.82 11.46 -5.34
C PHE A 566 18.90 12.60 -4.32
N HIS A 567 19.87 12.62 -3.40
CA HIS A 567 19.94 13.60 -2.31
C HIS A 567 20.10 15.04 -2.80
N ASP A 568 21.09 15.32 -3.66
CA ASP A 568 21.31 16.69 -4.15
C ASP A 568 20.16 17.20 -5.04
N PRO A 569 19.65 16.42 -6.03
CA PRO A 569 18.47 16.83 -6.80
C PRO A 569 17.23 17.01 -5.93
N TRP A 570 17.00 16.14 -4.95
CA TRP A 570 15.87 16.25 -4.02
C TRP A 570 15.97 17.50 -3.14
N THR A 571 17.16 17.79 -2.61
CA THR A 571 17.39 18.97 -1.78
C THR A 571 17.14 20.27 -2.56
N LYS A 572 17.54 20.32 -3.83
CA LYS A 572 17.25 21.43 -4.75
C LYS A 572 15.75 21.54 -5.07
N LEU A 573 15.09 20.42 -5.35
CA LEU A 573 13.65 20.36 -5.63
C LEU A 573 12.83 20.94 -4.46
N VAL A 574 13.23 20.61 -3.24
CA VAL A 574 12.54 21.00 -2.01
C VAL A 574 12.88 22.42 -1.55
N GLN A 575 14.04 22.97 -1.92
CA GLN A 575 14.42 24.34 -1.57
C GLN A 575 13.54 25.40 -2.25
N GLY A 576 13.06 25.12 -3.47
CA GLY A 576 12.35 26.11 -4.28
C GLY A 576 13.31 27.20 -4.77
N SER A 577 13.70 27.17 -6.04
CA SER A 577 14.37 28.33 -6.63
C SER A 577 13.35 29.45 -6.81
N GLY A 578 13.59 30.60 -6.17
CA GLY A 578 12.75 31.80 -6.22
C GLY A 578 12.67 32.50 -7.58
N ASN A 579 13.00 31.83 -8.69
CA ASN A 579 12.79 32.37 -10.02
C ASN A 579 11.48 31.84 -10.59
N GLY A 580 10.42 32.64 -10.39
CA GLY A 580 9.16 32.52 -11.10
C GLY A 580 9.36 32.72 -12.60
N GLN A 581 9.68 31.64 -13.31
CA GLN A 581 9.39 31.51 -14.74
C GLN A 581 8.83 30.11 -14.98
N THR A 582 7.54 29.97 -14.73
CA THR A 582 6.71 28.99 -15.42
C THR A 582 6.75 29.32 -16.91
N HIS A 583 7.71 28.73 -17.64
CA HIS A 583 7.59 28.57 -19.09
C HIS A 583 6.31 27.75 -19.34
N ARG A 584 5.20 28.44 -19.57
CA ARG A 584 4.04 27.90 -20.27
C ARG A 584 4.51 27.58 -21.69
N VAL A 585 5.04 26.38 -21.89
CA VAL A 585 5.13 25.80 -23.22
C VAL A 585 3.69 25.49 -23.62
N ALA A 586 3.11 26.37 -24.42
CA ALA A 586 1.91 26.07 -25.18
C ALA A 586 2.31 25.01 -26.22
N THR A 587 2.15 23.73 -25.89
CA THR A 587 2.11 22.68 -26.90
C THR A 587 0.73 22.75 -27.58
N SER A 588 0.68 23.57 -28.63
CA SER A 588 -0.44 23.59 -29.55
C SER A 588 -0.35 22.39 -30.48
N GLY A 589 -1.29 21.46 -30.35
CA GLY A 589 -1.59 20.47 -31.38
C GLY A 589 -1.43 19.02 -30.92
N VAL A 590 -2.55 18.29 -30.98
CA VAL A 590 -2.70 16.81 -31.06
C VAL A 590 -3.13 16.02 -29.80
N ASP A 591 -2.95 16.47 -28.55
CA ASP A 591 -3.32 15.65 -27.35
C ASP A 591 -4.42 16.22 -26.43
N GLY A 592 -5.56 16.63 -27.00
CA GLY A 592 -6.64 17.27 -26.24
C GLY A 592 -7.23 16.42 -25.11
N ALA A 593 -7.43 15.12 -25.32
CA ALA A 593 -8.03 14.24 -24.31
C ALA A 593 -7.06 13.88 -23.18
N MET A 594 -5.82 13.52 -23.52
CA MET A 594 -4.77 13.17 -22.54
C MET A 594 -4.38 14.38 -21.68
N ASN A 595 -4.29 15.57 -22.27
CA ASN A 595 -3.99 16.79 -21.52
C ASN A 595 -5.18 17.23 -20.64
N ARG A 596 -6.43 17.04 -21.09
CA ARG A 596 -7.61 17.21 -20.24
C ARG A 596 -7.63 16.23 -19.07
N ALA A 597 -7.33 14.95 -19.29
CA ALA A 597 -7.24 13.95 -18.23
C ALA A 597 -6.10 14.24 -17.24
N LYS A 598 -4.93 14.68 -17.73
CA LYS A 598 -3.81 15.14 -16.89
C LYS A 598 -4.16 16.39 -16.08
N HIS A 599 -4.95 17.31 -16.64
CA HIS A 599 -5.44 18.49 -15.92
C HIS A 599 -6.44 18.10 -14.82
N GLN A 600 -7.46 17.32 -15.17
CA GLN A 600 -8.49 16.85 -14.24
C GLN A 600 -7.89 16.04 -13.10
N SER A 601 -6.96 15.12 -13.38
CA SER A 601 -6.27 14.35 -12.34
C SER A 601 -5.45 15.25 -11.41
N ARG A 602 -4.76 16.28 -11.94
CA ARG A 602 -4.07 17.27 -11.09
C ARG A 602 -5.03 18.04 -10.20
N GLU A 603 -6.18 18.46 -10.71
CA GLU A 603 -7.20 19.15 -9.90
C GLU A 603 -7.81 18.24 -8.84
N VAL A 604 -8.03 16.96 -9.13
CA VAL A 604 -8.50 15.99 -8.12
C VAL A 604 -7.44 15.78 -7.04
N ILE A 605 -6.15 15.64 -7.43
CA ILE A 605 -5.04 15.48 -6.48
C ILE A 605 -4.89 16.73 -5.59
N GLU A 606 -4.87 17.93 -6.18
CA GLU A 606 -5.54 19.15 -5.68
C GLU A 606 -6.36 19.03 -4.40
N VAL A 607 -7.60 18.65 -4.65
CA VAL A 607 -8.67 18.58 -3.67
C VAL A 607 -8.34 17.55 -2.60
N LEU A 608 -7.77 16.40 -2.96
CA LEU A 608 -7.37 15.37 -2.00
C LEU A 608 -6.32 15.87 -1.01
N TRP A 609 -5.29 16.58 -1.48
CA TRP A 609 -4.29 17.17 -0.59
C TRP A 609 -4.88 18.24 0.32
N ARG A 610 -5.86 19.02 -0.17
CA ARG A 610 -6.54 20.03 0.65
C ARG A 610 -7.47 19.38 1.68
N LEU A 611 -8.16 18.31 1.32
CA LEU A 611 -8.98 17.51 2.23
C LEU A 611 -8.13 16.91 3.36
N ALA A 612 -6.97 16.33 3.01
CA ALA A 612 -6.01 15.80 3.98
C ALA A 612 -5.45 16.91 4.90
N GLU A 613 -5.20 18.11 4.37
CA GLU A 613 -4.71 19.23 5.19
C GLU A 613 -5.73 19.66 6.25
N VAL A 614 -7.01 19.74 5.87
CA VAL A 614 -8.10 20.21 6.74
C VAL A 614 -8.55 19.13 7.72
N HIS A 615 -8.79 17.89 7.26
CA HIS A 615 -9.37 16.83 8.08
C HIS A 615 -8.35 15.84 8.67
N GLY A 616 -7.12 15.80 8.15
CA GLY A 616 -6.15 14.77 8.51
C GLY A 616 -5.78 14.73 10.00
N TYR A 617 -5.77 15.88 10.70
CA TYR A 617 -5.49 15.88 12.14
C TYR A 617 -6.64 15.27 12.96
N ARG A 618 -7.90 15.46 12.54
CA ARG A 618 -9.07 14.85 13.22
C ARG A 618 -9.07 13.34 13.01
N LEU A 619 -8.71 12.89 11.81
CA LEU A 619 -8.53 11.47 11.50
C LEU A 619 -7.45 10.83 12.39
N ILE A 620 -6.31 11.52 12.60
CA ILE A 620 -5.25 11.02 13.50
C ILE A 620 -5.76 10.89 14.94
N LEU A 621 -6.47 11.88 15.46
CA LEU A 621 -7.06 11.82 16.80
C LEU A 621 -8.04 10.65 16.95
N PHE A 622 -8.85 10.38 15.93
CA PHE A 622 -9.75 9.23 15.92
C PHE A 622 -9.01 7.89 15.90
N VAL A 623 -7.99 7.74 15.03
CA VAL A 623 -7.19 6.51 14.97
C VAL A 623 -6.43 6.26 16.27
N LEU A 624 -5.95 7.31 16.94
CA LEU A 624 -5.33 7.21 18.27
C LEU A 624 -6.27 6.60 19.31
N VAL A 625 -7.55 6.98 19.30
CA VAL A 625 -8.55 6.38 20.19
C VAL A 625 -8.78 4.91 19.85
N LEU A 626 -8.89 4.56 18.57
CA LEU A 626 -9.04 3.16 18.15
C LEU A 626 -7.88 2.28 18.64
N VAL A 627 -6.65 2.78 18.57
CA VAL A 627 -5.44 2.07 19.06
C VAL A 627 -5.39 2.03 20.59
N ALA A 628 -5.85 3.08 21.28
CA ALA A 628 -5.89 3.07 22.74
C ALA A 628 -6.96 2.12 23.30
N VAL A 629 -8.03 1.89 22.54
CA VAL A 629 -9.18 1.08 22.92
C VAL A 629 -9.06 -0.38 22.46
N SER A 630 -8.23 -0.69 21.45
CA SER A 630 -7.96 -2.09 21.06
C SER A 630 -7.38 -2.91 22.20
N HIS A 631 -6.55 -2.29 23.04
CA HIS A 631 -6.01 -2.89 24.26
C HIS A 631 -6.04 -1.87 25.40
N PHE A 632 -6.84 -2.17 26.42
CA PHE A 632 -6.97 -1.34 27.62
C PHE A 632 -5.73 -1.47 28.50
N CYS A 633 -5.03 -0.37 28.76
CA CYS A 633 -3.89 -0.35 29.67
C CYS A 633 -3.56 1.07 30.15
N ALA A 634 -2.85 1.16 31.28
CA ALA A 634 -2.46 2.45 31.86
C ALA A 634 -1.60 3.31 30.91
N LEU A 635 -0.75 2.69 30.09
CA LEU A 635 0.05 3.43 29.08
C LEU A 635 -0.84 4.10 28.02
N ASN A 636 -1.94 3.46 27.62
CA ASN A 636 -2.87 4.00 26.63
C ASN A 636 -3.80 5.08 27.22
N PHE A 637 -4.01 5.11 28.55
CA PHE A 637 -4.76 6.19 29.21
C PHE A 637 -4.14 7.58 28.95
N VAL A 638 -2.80 7.67 28.95
CA VAL A 638 -2.11 8.93 28.63
C VAL A 638 -2.43 9.41 27.21
N ILE A 639 -2.61 8.50 26.26
CA ILE A 639 -3.01 8.82 24.88
C ILE A 639 -4.39 9.48 24.88
N ILE A 640 -5.35 8.89 25.60
CA ILE A 640 -6.72 9.38 25.73
C ILE A 640 -6.75 10.79 26.32
N VAL A 641 -5.95 11.06 27.36
CA VAL A 641 -5.80 12.41 27.95
C VAL A 641 -5.25 13.41 26.92
N PHE A 642 -4.21 13.03 26.17
CA PHE A 642 -3.66 13.91 25.12
C PHE A 642 -4.66 14.15 23.97
N VAL A 643 -5.48 13.16 23.61
CA VAL A 643 -6.55 13.33 22.61
C VAL A 643 -7.61 14.32 23.11
N ALA A 644 -8.04 14.20 24.37
CA ALA A 644 -9.00 15.12 24.97
C ALA A 644 -8.48 16.57 25.00
N LEU A 645 -7.21 16.75 25.40
CA LEU A 645 -6.54 18.06 25.39
C LEU A 645 -6.37 18.60 23.97
N ALA A 646 -6.00 17.76 23.00
CA ALA A 646 -5.84 18.16 21.61
C ALA A 646 -7.16 18.61 20.96
N ALA A 647 -8.28 17.98 21.33
CA ALA A 647 -9.60 18.35 20.87
C ALA A 647 -10.03 19.72 21.43
N CYS A 648 -9.78 19.97 22.72
CA CYS A 648 -10.20 21.21 23.39
C CYS A 648 -9.33 22.43 23.07
N LEU A 649 -8.04 22.22 22.84
CA LEU A 649 -7.04 23.28 22.67
C LEU A 649 -6.39 23.22 21.27
N PRO A 650 -7.12 23.60 20.20
CA PRO A 650 -6.59 23.53 18.83
C PRO A 650 -5.36 24.43 18.60
N SER A 651 -5.17 25.48 19.41
CA SER A 651 -3.99 26.36 19.35
C SER A 651 -2.70 25.64 19.74
N LEU A 652 -2.75 24.72 20.71
CA LEU A 652 -1.62 23.93 21.18
C LEU A 652 -1.45 22.61 20.42
N SER A 653 -2.30 22.35 19.41
CA SER A 653 -2.34 21.08 18.66
C SER A 653 -0.98 20.64 18.10
N ARG A 654 -0.14 21.58 17.63
CA ARG A 654 1.22 21.24 17.15
C ARG A 654 2.11 20.72 18.28
N MET A 655 2.11 21.38 19.44
CA MET A 655 2.90 20.97 20.59
C MET A 655 2.41 19.63 21.14
N ILE A 656 1.09 19.46 21.28
CA ILE A 656 0.49 18.21 21.74
C ILE A 656 0.83 17.05 20.78
N SER A 657 0.76 17.27 19.47
CA SER A 657 1.13 16.26 18.48
C SER A 657 2.62 15.86 18.56
N LEU A 658 3.51 16.79 18.91
CA LEU A 658 4.93 16.48 19.12
C LEU A 658 5.14 15.64 20.38
N LEU A 659 4.54 16.06 21.50
CA LEU A 659 4.61 15.33 22.78
C LEU A 659 4.03 13.92 22.63
N LEU A 660 2.90 13.79 21.93
CA LEU A 660 2.29 12.51 21.65
C LEU A 660 3.18 11.64 20.76
N CYS A 661 3.80 12.19 19.72
CA CYS A 661 4.74 11.43 18.88
C CYS A 661 5.94 10.90 19.67
N LEU A 662 6.49 11.71 20.58
CA LEU A 662 7.57 11.29 21.48
C LEU A 662 7.09 10.19 22.44
N TYR A 663 5.93 10.39 23.08
CA TYR A 663 5.33 9.42 23.99
C TYR A 663 5.09 8.07 23.32
N MET A 664 4.48 8.06 22.14
CA MET A 664 4.19 6.83 21.38
C MET A 664 5.46 6.11 20.95
N SER A 665 6.50 6.86 20.58
CA SER A 665 7.81 6.29 20.27
C SER A 665 8.43 5.63 21.52
N THR A 666 8.35 6.28 22.69
CA THR A 666 8.86 5.72 23.95
C THR A 666 8.07 4.51 24.41
N VAL A 667 6.73 4.50 24.28
CA VAL A 667 5.88 3.35 24.62
C VAL A 667 6.19 2.16 23.73
N PHE A 668 6.34 2.38 22.42
CA PHE A 668 6.72 1.31 21.50
C PHE A 668 8.09 0.70 21.86
N ILE A 669 9.09 1.55 22.14
CA ILE A 669 10.43 1.10 22.53
C ILE A 669 10.35 0.32 23.84
N ALA A 670 9.64 0.82 24.86
CA ALA A 670 9.49 0.16 26.15
C ALA A 670 8.81 -1.21 26.01
N ARG A 671 7.70 -1.30 25.25
CA ARG A 671 7.00 -2.57 24.99
C ARG A 671 7.88 -3.56 24.23
N ARG A 672 8.73 -3.09 23.32
CA ARG A 672 9.68 -3.96 22.59
C ARG A 672 10.86 -4.42 23.47
N ILE A 673 11.35 -3.57 24.37
CA ILE A 673 12.40 -3.96 25.32
C ILE A 673 11.86 -5.02 26.29
N TYR A 674 10.62 -4.89 26.76
CA TYR A 674 10.00 -5.88 27.66
C TYR A 674 9.91 -7.29 27.04
N GLN A 675 9.78 -7.39 25.71
CA GLN A 675 9.74 -8.67 24.99
C GLN A 675 11.11 -9.39 24.90
N LEU A 676 12.20 -8.79 25.39
CA LEU A 676 13.51 -9.46 25.44
C LEU A 676 13.50 -10.53 26.53
N HIS A 677 14.16 -11.66 26.27
CA HIS A 677 14.16 -12.83 27.16
C HIS A 677 14.82 -12.54 28.52
N LEU A 678 15.73 -11.56 28.56
CA LEU A 678 16.40 -11.09 29.76
C LEU A 678 15.47 -10.54 30.84
N THR A 679 14.43 -9.82 30.44
CA THR A 679 13.43 -9.27 31.37
C THR A 679 12.56 -10.35 31.99
N GLN A 680 12.37 -11.47 31.28
CA GLN A 680 11.60 -12.64 31.73
C GLN A 680 12.36 -13.48 32.77
N ASN A 681 13.67 -13.66 32.57
CA ASN A 681 14.54 -14.42 33.49
C ASN A 681 15.10 -13.58 34.65
N SER A 682 14.97 -12.25 34.62
CA SER A 682 15.25 -11.39 35.77
C SER A 682 14.09 -11.33 36.78
N GLY A 683 13.19 -12.32 36.77
CA GLY A 683 12.56 -12.77 38.01
C GLY A 683 13.68 -13.16 38.97
N ILE A 684 13.98 -12.24 39.90
CA ILE A 684 15.04 -12.27 40.90
C ILE A 684 15.20 -13.69 41.46
N THR A 685 16.19 -14.41 40.93
CA THR A 685 16.71 -15.65 41.48
C THR A 685 18.02 -15.32 42.17
N GLU A 686 17.95 -14.49 43.22
CA GLU A 686 18.96 -14.47 44.27
C GLU A 686 18.28 -14.47 45.63
N GLU A 687 18.78 -15.36 46.47
CA GLU A 687 18.26 -15.76 47.76
C GLU A 687 18.14 -14.59 48.73
N GLY A 688 16.99 -14.51 49.41
CA GLY A 688 16.91 -13.93 50.76
C GLY A 688 16.64 -12.43 50.85
N SER A 689 15.43 -12.12 51.35
CA SER A 689 15.08 -10.93 52.14
C SER A 689 14.50 -9.66 51.49
N ILE A 690 14.01 -9.70 50.24
CA ILE A 690 13.08 -8.66 49.73
C ILE A 690 11.74 -9.22 49.20
N ASN A 691 11.58 -10.55 49.17
CA ASN A 691 10.35 -11.27 48.80
C ASN A 691 9.26 -11.27 49.91
N ARG A 692 9.13 -10.19 50.68
CA ARG A 692 8.07 -10.11 51.71
C ARG A 692 7.37 -8.77 51.85
N ILE A 693 7.79 -7.75 51.10
CA ILE A 693 7.12 -6.43 51.09
C ILE A 693 6.53 -6.12 49.70
N LEU A 694 6.95 -6.84 48.65
CA LEU A 694 6.39 -6.77 47.29
C LEU A 694 5.72 -8.08 46.84
N ASP A 695 5.87 -9.18 47.59
CA ASP A 695 5.12 -10.44 47.37
C ASP A 695 3.77 -10.37 48.09
N GLY A 696 2.89 -9.52 47.58
CA GLY A 696 1.46 -9.69 47.67
C GLY A 696 0.97 -10.52 46.49
N GLY A 697 1.26 -11.83 46.51
CA GLY A 697 0.66 -12.82 45.62
C GLY A 697 1.45 -13.13 44.35
N SER A 698 2.11 -14.29 44.35
CA SER A 698 2.45 -15.02 43.13
C SER A 698 1.19 -15.20 42.27
N CYS A 699 1.21 -14.73 41.02
CA CYS A 699 0.24 -15.07 39.98
C CYS A 699 0.37 -16.57 39.62
N GLU A 700 0.01 -17.47 40.55
CA GLU A 700 -0.06 -18.91 40.29
C GLU A 700 -1.54 -19.33 40.20
N GLN A 701 -1.79 -20.07 39.13
CA GLN A 701 -3.07 -20.39 38.54
C GLN A 701 -3.93 -21.26 39.48
N SER A 702 -4.97 -20.69 40.08
CA SER A 702 -6.06 -21.50 40.66
C SER A 702 -6.86 -22.15 39.53
N LYS A 703 -6.46 -23.36 39.13
CA LYS A 703 -7.34 -24.32 38.46
C LYS A 703 -8.36 -24.84 39.47
N ASN A 704 -9.30 -23.99 39.87
CA ASN A 704 -10.57 -24.40 40.47
C ASN A 704 -11.58 -23.33 40.08
N ASP A 705 -12.50 -23.71 39.19
CA ASP A 705 -13.59 -22.89 38.70
C ASP A 705 -14.36 -22.27 39.88
N THR A 706 -14.17 -20.97 40.14
CA THR A 706 -15.12 -20.03 40.82
C THR A 706 -14.51 -18.69 41.26
N LEU A 707 -13.20 -18.42 41.08
CA LEU A 707 -12.60 -17.12 41.43
C LEU A 707 -11.98 -16.41 40.21
N PRO A 708 -12.09 -15.07 40.09
CA PRO A 708 -11.62 -14.33 38.93
C PRO A 708 -10.08 -14.36 38.84
N GLU A 709 -9.59 -14.41 37.60
CA GLU A 709 -8.18 -14.33 37.24
C GLU A 709 -7.60 -12.97 37.69
N PHE A 710 -6.72 -12.97 38.69
CA PHE A 710 -6.03 -11.75 39.15
C PHE A 710 -5.09 -11.25 38.04
N GLN A 711 -5.27 -10.00 37.60
CA GLN A 711 -4.41 -9.38 36.58
C GLN A 711 -3.11 -8.89 37.23
N CYS A 712 -1.96 -9.43 36.82
CA CYS A 712 -0.67 -8.96 37.31
C CYS A 712 -0.40 -7.49 36.89
N ALA A 713 0.37 -6.72 37.67
CA ALA A 713 0.61 -5.29 37.45
C ALA A 713 1.29 -4.99 36.11
N SER A 714 2.12 -5.90 35.61
CA SER A 714 2.71 -5.80 34.26
C SER A 714 1.62 -5.75 33.17
N LYS A 715 0.59 -6.59 33.30
CA LYS A 715 -0.56 -6.63 32.39
C LYS A 715 -1.41 -5.36 32.49
N TRP A 716 -1.65 -4.86 33.70
CA TRP A 716 -2.39 -3.60 33.93
C TRP A 716 -1.67 -2.38 33.32
N ILE A 717 -0.34 -2.30 33.49
CA ILE A 717 0.47 -1.25 32.87
C ILE A 717 0.42 -1.35 31.33
N GLY A 718 0.39 -2.57 30.79
CA GLY A 718 0.31 -2.85 29.35
C GLY A 718 1.57 -3.50 28.77
N PHE A 719 2.27 -4.29 29.58
CA PHE A 719 3.38 -5.16 29.20
C PHE A 719 2.91 -6.62 29.26
N GLU A 720 2.57 -7.20 28.10
CA GLU A 720 2.09 -8.58 27.99
C GLU A 720 2.92 -9.38 26.97
N GLU A 721 3.10 -10.68 27.21
CA GLU A 721 3.93 -11.57 26.39
C GLU A 721 3.17 -12.29 25.26
N THR A 722 1.96 -11.82 24.91
CA THR A 722 1.06 -12.53 23.99
C THR A 722 1.22 -12.10 22.52
N ASN A 723 0.80 -13.00 21.60
CA ASN A 723 0.77 -12.76 20.16
C ASN A 723 -0.15 -11.57 19.77
N ASP A 724 -1.12 -11.22 20.63
CA ASP A 724 -2.06 -10.13 20.38
C ASP A 724 -1.40 -8.74 20.47
N LEU A 725 -0.31 -8.61 21.24
CA LEU A 725 0.51 -7.39 21.32
C LEU A 725 1.06 -6.96 19.95
N GLN A 726 1.21 -7.90 19.01
CA GLN A 726 1.70 -7.61 17.66
C GLN A 726 0.70 -6.76 16.86
N SER A 727 -0.60 -7.00 17.04
CA SER A 727 -1.65 -6.20 16.39
C SER A 727 -1.63 -4.76 16.91
N ASP A 728 -1.36 -4.63 18.20
CA ASP A 728 -1.35 -3.40 18.97
C ASP A 728 -0.15 -2.51 18.62
N LEU A 729 1.03 -3.12 18.53
CA LEU A 729 2.27 -2.47 18.08
C LEU A 729 2.17 -2.00 16.62
N LYS A 730 1.44 -2.75 15.75
CA LYS A 730 1.14 -2.28 14.39
C LYS A 730 0.28 -1.02 14.40
N GLY A 731 -0.69 -0.93 15.32
CA GLY A 731 -1.49 0.27 15.54
C GLY A 731 -0.66 1.49 15.92
N LEU A 732 0.25 1.36 16.88
CA LEU A 732 1.15 2.44 17.31
C LEU A 732 2.03 2.96 16.17
N VAL A 733 2.60 2.07 15.36
CA VAL A 733 3.43 2.44 14.20
C VAL A 733 2.60 3.10 13.12
N LEU A 734 1.41 2.59 12.83
CA LEU A 734 0.49 3.20 11.86
C LEU A 734 0.20 4.66 12.23
N VAL A 735 -0.04 4.95 13.51
CA VAL A 735 -0.24 6.32 13.99
C VAL A 735 0.98 7.21 13.75
N ILE A 736 2.20 6.75 14.05
CA ILE A 736 3.43 7.53 13.82
C ILE A 736 3.61 7.82 12.32
N VAL A 737 3.33 6.85 11.45
CA VAL A 737 3.34 7.03 9.99
C VAL A 737 2.30 8.05 9.55
N LEU A 738 1.07 7.99 10.08
CA LEU A 738 0.00 8.96 9.77
C LEU A 738 0.38 10.38 10.22
N ILE A 739 1.02 10.54 11.39
CA ILE A 739 1.56 11.82 11.85
C ILE A 739 2.62 12.34 10.86
N GLY A 740 3.56 11.49 10.44
CA GLY A 740 4.56 11.82 9.43
C GLY A 740 3.96 12.24 8.08
N LEU A 741 2.91 11.55 7.64
CA LEU A 741 2.18 11.88 6.41
C LEU A 741 1.45 13.22 6.53
N GLN A 742 0.82 13.50 7.67
CA GLN A 742 0.15 14.78 7.91
C GLN A 742 1.12 15.97 7.95
N LEU A 743 2.33 15.77 8.48
CA LEU A 743 3.40 16.77 8.39
C LEU A 743 3.82 16.98 6.93
N CYS A 744 3.97 15.91 6.15
CA CYS A 744 4.26 16.00 4.72
C CYS A 744 3.18 16.80 3.97
N VAL A 745 1.89 16.54 4.22
CA VAL A 745 0.76 17.29 3.66
C VAL A 745 0.90 18.78 3.98
N ARG A 746 1.09 19.12 5.26
CA ARG A 746 1.20 20.52 5.71
C ARG A 746 2.40 21.24 5.09
N TYR A 747 3.58 20.63 5.07
CA TYR A 747 4.77 21.25 4.48
C TYR A 747 4.68 21.38 2.96
N ARG A 748 4.13 20.37 2.26
CA ARG A 748 3.85 20.44 0.83
C ARG A 748 2.93 21.62 0.51
N GLN A 749 1.83 21.76 1.25
CA GLN A 749 0.87 22.85 1.03
C GLN A 749 1.50 24.22 1.28
N LYS A 750 2.28 24.36 2.37
CA LYS A 750 3.04 25.58 2.65
C LYS A 750 4.05 25.90 1.52
N HIS A 751 4.79 24.91 1.04
CA HIS A 751 5.74 25.07 -0.04
C HIS A 751 5.06 25.49 -1.35
N ARG A 752 3.96 24.82 -1.73
CA ARG A 752 3.18 25.17 -2.93
C ARG A 752 2.67 26.61 -2.90
N ARG A 753 2.12 27.05 -1.76
CA ARG A 753 1.65 28.44 -1.58
C ARG A 753 2.77 29.45 -1.74
N THR A 754 3.93 29.13 -1.16
CA THR A 754 5.14 29.97 -1.28
C THR A 754 5.59 30.08 -2.75
N MET A 755 5.57 28.98 -3.51
CA MET A 755 5.96 28.98 -4.93
C MET A 755 4.95 29.70 -5.84
N LEU A 756 3.65 29.69 -5.49
CA LEU A 756 2.60 30.37 -6.26
C LEU A 756 2.36 31.83 -5.81
N GLY A 757 2.95 32.28 -4.70
CA GLY A 757 2.71 33.60 -4.13
C GLY A 757 1.28 33.83 -3.63
N VAL A 758 0.53 32.77 -3.34
CA VAL A 758 -0.89 32.84 -2.92
C VAL A 758 -0.97 32.88 -1.38
N PRO A 759 -1.77 33.79 -0.79
CA PRO A 759 -1.94 33.87 0.66
C PRO A 759 -2.61 32.62 1.24
N GLU A 760 -2.47 32.39 2.55
CA GLU A 760 -3.14 31.28 3.21
C GLU A 760 -4.67 31.46 3.16
N PRO A 761 -5.42 30.47 2.63
CA PRO A 761 -6.88 30.53 2.62
C PRO A 761 -7.44 30.46 4.04
N ALA A 762 -8.65 30.98 4.23
CA ALA A 762 -9.35 30.94 5.50
C ALA A 762 -9.37 29.52 6.10
N PRO A 763 -9.25 29.37 7.44
CA PRO A 763 -9.21 28.07 8.08
C PRO A 763 -10.48 27.27 7.76
N GLY A 764 -10.31 26.01 7.35
CA GLY A 764 -11.43 25.09 7.11
C GLY A 764 -12.05 25.10 5.71
N THR A 765 -11.68 26.03 4.80
CA THR A 765 -12.25 26.04 3.44
C THR A 765 -11.48 25.15 2.47
N ILE A 766 -12.18 24.24 1.77
CA ILE A 766 -11.58 23.33 0.77
C ILE A 766 -11.52 24.02 -0.60
N PHE A 767 -12.62 24.63 -1.04
CA PHE A 767 -12.73 25.30 -2.34
C PHE A 767 -12.86 26.81 -2.18
N SER A 768 -11.83 27.59 -2.54
CA SER A 768 -11.89 29.05 -2.44
C SER A 768 -12.87 29.71 -3.42
N GLU A 769 -13.20 29.04 -4.53
CA GLU A 769 -14.10 29.55 -5.57
C GLU A 769 -15.59 29.48 -5.20
N ALA A 770 -15.97 28.59 -4.27
CA ALA A 770 -17.36 28.35 -3.93
C ALA A 770 -17.84 29.34 -2.87
N THR A 771 -18.57 30.37 -3.31
CA THR A 771 -19.21 31.38 -2.44
C THR A 771 -20.66 31.00 -2.13
N PRO A 772 -21.25 31.44 -1.00
CA PRO A 772 -22.66 31.18 -0.66
C PRO A 772 -23.69 31.72 -1.67
N LEU A 773 -23.27 32.64 -2.54
CA LEU A 773 -24.07 33.17 -3.65
C LEU A 773 -24.19 32.15 -4.78
N SER A 774 -23.15 31.34 -4.99
CA SER A 774 -23.13 30.28 -6.02
C SER A 774 -23.88 29.00 -5.62
N PHE A 775 -24.44 28.95 -4.40
CA PHE A 775 -25.16 27.79 -3.86
C PHE A 775 -26.33 27.35 -4.75
N ASP A 776 -27.04 28.32 -5.33
CA ASP A 776 -28.27 28.09 -6.09
C ASP A 776 -28.02 27.79 -7.58
N ALA A 777 -26.78 27.94 -8.06
CA ALA A 777 -26.47 27.89 -9.49
C ALA A 777 -26.53 26.48 -10.09
N ASN A 778 -25.78 25.53 -9.53
CA ASN A 778 -25.65 24.16 -10.02
C ASN A 778 -25.50 23.18 -8.85
N ILE A 779 -25.88 21.91 -9.05
CA ILE A 779 -25.74 20.87 -8.02
C ILE A 779 -24.29 20.68 -7.56
N LEU A 780 -23.32 20.79 -8.49
CA LEU A 780 -21.89 20.72 -8.18
C LEU A 780 -21.43 21.90 -7.31
N SER A 781 -21.93 23.12 -7.59
CA SER A 781 -21.62 24.31 -6.79
C SER A 781 -22.27 24.24 -5.40
N CYS A 782 -23.49 23.72 -5.32
CA CYS A 782 -24.19 23.40 -4.07
C CYS A 782 -23.36 22.43 -3.22
N PHE A 783 -22.91 21.31 -3.80
CA PHE A 783 -22.08 20.33 -3.11
C PHE A 783 -20.75 20.91 -2.63
N LYS A 784 -20.04 21.69 -3.47
CA LYS A 784 -18.80 22.40 -3.07
C LYS A 784 -19.04 23.35 -1.89
N CYS A 785 -20.16 24.09 -1.91
CA CYS A 785 -20.53 25.00 -0.84
C CYS A 785 -20.89 24.25 0.46
N LEU A 786 -21.56 23.09 0.35
CA LEU A 786 -21.91 22.23 1.49
C LEU A 786 -20.66 21.58 2.10
N LEU A 787 -19.67 21.20 1.30
CA LEU A 787 -18.39 20.71 1.83
C LEU A 787 -17.59 21.79 2.58
N ASN A 788 -17.65 23.05 2.13
CA ASN A 788 -16.96 24.15 2.81
C ASN A 788 -17.67 24.63 4.07
N TYR A 789 -18.99 24.80 4.00
CA TYR A 789 -19.77 25.52 5.02
C TYR A 789 -20.92 24.71 5.62
N GLY A 790 -21.08 23.44 5.25
CA GLY A 790 -22.15 22.58 5.76
C GLY A 790 -22.10 22.44 7.28
N PHE A 791 -20.93 22.10 7.83
CA PHE A 791 -20.77 22.03 9.29
C PHE A 791 -20.88 23.40 9.96
N TYR A 792 -20.47 24.49 9.29
CA TYR A 792 -20.69 25.85 9.82
C TYR A 792 -22.20 26.18 9.96
N LYS A 793 -23.03 25.77 8.98
CA LYS A 793 -24.47 26.04 8.98
C LYS A 793 -25.30 25.06 9.80
N PHE A 794 -24.92 23.78 9.85
CA PHE A 794 -25.69 22.69 10.48
C PHE A 794 -24.99 22.04 11.68
N GLY A 795 -23.86 22.57 12.16
CA GLY A 795 -23.02 21.92 13.16
C GLY A 795 -23.70 21.73 14.52
N LEU A 796 -24.59 22.64 14.93
CA LEU A 796 -25.35 22.51 16.18
C LEU A 796 -26.36 21.36 16.08
N GLU A 797 -27.08 21.28 14.96
CA GLU A 797 -28.06 20.23 14.68
C GLU A 797 -27.38 18.86 14.58
N ILE A 798 -26.23 18.79 13.89
CA ILE A 798 -25.40 17.58 13.79
C ILE A 798 -24.89 17.16 15.17
N SER A 799 -24.47 18.11 16.01
CA SER A 799 -24.02 17.82 17.38
C SER A 799 -25.16 17.27 18.23
N MET A 800 -26.34 17.88 18.20
CA MET A 800 -27.53 17.39 18.92
C MET A 800 -27.96 16.00 18.44
N SER A 801 -27.89 15.76 17.12
CA SER A 801 -28.19 14.45 16.53
C SER A 801 -27.19 13.39 17.00
N ALA A 802 -25.91 13.73 17.03
CA ALA A 802 -24.85 12.86 17.55
C ALA A 802 -25.05 12.54 19.04
N MET A 803 -25.49 13.50 19.86
CA MET A 803 -25.77 13.26 21.28
C MET A 803 -26.86 12.19 21.48
N VAL A 804 -27.96 12.24 20.74
CA VAL A 804 -29.02 11.21 20.84
C VAL A 804 -28.52 9.85 20.37
N ILE A 805 -27.76 9.83 19.26
CA ILE A 805 -27.20 8.57 18.74
C ILE A 805 -26.26 7.93 19.75
N VAL A 806 -25.38 8.71 20.40
CA VAL A 806 -24.50 8.19 21.45
C VAL A 806 -25.30 7.70 22.66
N ALA A 807 -26.32 8.45 23.07
CA ALA A 807 -27.20 8.02 24.15
C ALA A 807 -27.94 6.71 23.83
N TRP A 808 -28.37 6.53 22.57
CA TRP A 808 -29.00 5.29 22.09
C TRP A 808 -28.04 4.09 22.14
N PHE A 809 -26.77 4.25 21.79
CA PHE A 809 -25.81 3.15 21.88
C PHE A 809 -25.42 2.81 23.32
N ARG A 810 -25.39 3.80 24.22
CA ARG A 810 -24.81 3.67 25.55
C ARG A 810 -25.81 3.16 26.61
N MET A 811 -27.04 3.69 26.62
CA MET A 811 -28.16 3.21 27.46
C MET A 811 -27.87 3.04 28.96
N ASP A 812 -27.10 3.95 29.52
CA ASP A 812 -26.66 3.92 30.92
C ASP A 812 -26.92 5.27 31.62
N PHE A 813 -26.49 5.40 32.87
CA PHE A 813 -26.67 6.65 33.62
C PHE A 813 -26.07 7.88 32.92
N LEU A 814 -24.88 7.72 32.31
CA LEU A 814 -24.19 8.82 31.62
C LEU A 814 -24.89 9.22 30.32
N ALA A 815 -25.55 8.28 29.63
CA ALA A 815 -26.45 8.57 28.53
C ALA A 815 -27.64 9.42 28.99
N GLY A 816 -28.25 9.10 30.14
CA GLY A 816 -29.31 9.91 30.74
C GLY A 816 -28.89 11.36 30.98
N MET A 817 -27.70 11.55 31.56
CA MET A 817 -27.10 12.88 31.76
C MET A 817 -26.85 13.62 30.43
N LEU A 818 -26.43 12.90 29.39
CA LEU A 818 -26.24 13.47 28.05
C LEU A 818 -27.55 13.97 27.43
N ILE A 819 -28.66 13.24 27.62
CA ILE A 819 -29.97 13.67 27.11
C ILE A 819 -30.52 14.86 27.91
N VAL A 820 -30.25 14.94 29.22
CA VAL A 820 -30.59 16.15 30.00
C VAL A 820 -29.92 17.39 29.42
N TRP A 821 -28.62 17.30 29.07
CA TRP A 821 -27.92 18.37 28.36
C TRP A 821 -28.56 18.69 27.01
N LEU A 822 -28.93 17.66 26.24
CA LEU A 822 -29.61 17.82 24.95
C LEU A 822 -30.93 18.59 25.08
N VAL A 823 -31.80 18.19 26.03
CA VAL A 823 -33.09 18.85 26.26
C VAL A 823 -32.87 20.32 26.66
N CYS A 824 -31.86 20.61 27.47
CA CYS A 824 -31.47 21.99 27.79
C CYS A 824 -31.12 22.77 26.51
N PHE A 825 -30.30 22.21 25.62
CA PHE A 825 -29.93 22.88 24.37
C PHE A 825 -31.10 23.09 23.39
N VAL A 826 -32.07 22.19 23.36
CA VAL A 826 -33.28 22.33 22.52
C VAL A 826 -34.17 23.49 23.00
N VAL A 827 -34.28 23.67 24.32
CA VAL A 827 -35.09 24.75 24.91
C VAL A 827 -34.42 26.11 24.69
N MET A 828 -33.10 26.17 24.85
CA MET A 828 -32.30 27.39 24.74
C MET A 828 -32.30 27.99 23.33
N SER A 829 -32.01 29.30 23.25
CA SER A 829 -31.72 29.96 21.98
C SER A 829 -30.29 29.68 21.54
N ARG A 830 -29.98 29.84 20.26
CA ARG A 830 -28.62 29.67 19.72
C ARG A 830 -27.58 30.53 20.46
N ALA A 831 -27.94 31.75 20.86
CA ALA A 831 -27.09 32.64 21.64
C ALA A 831 -26.84 32.08 23.06
N GLY A 832 -27.86 31.51 23.70
CA GLY A 832 -27.71 30.79 24.96
C GLY A 832 -26.79 29.58 24.83
N CYS A 833 -27.00 28.75 23.79
CA CYS A 833 -26.14 27.59 23.52
C CYS A 833 -24.68 28.02 23.35
N ARG A 834 -24.39 29.10 22.62
CA ARG A 834 -23.03 29.63 22.44
C ARG A 834 -22.31 29.92 23.76
N VAL A 835 -23.02 30.43 24.77
CA VAL A 835 -22.44 30.78 26.08
C VAL A 835 -22.17 29.54 26.93
N VAL A 836 -23.06 28.54 26.88
CA VAL A 836 -22.97 27.32 27.71
C VAL A 836 -22.11 26.23 27.07
N TRP A 837 -21.92 26.26 25.75
CA TRP A 837 -21.19 25.23 24.99
C TRP A 837 -19.77 24.92 25.49
N PRO A 838 -18.94 25.91 25.88
CA PRO A 838 -17.60 25.64 26.40
C PRO A 838 -17.63 24.82 27.70
N VAL A 839 -18.65 25.01 28.55
CA VAL A 839 -18.83 24.24 29.79
C VAL A 839 -19.15 22.79 29.46
N PHE A 840 -20.02 22.56 28.47
CA PHE A 840 -20.34 21.23 27.99
C PHE A 840 -19.14 20.52 27.32
N LEU A 841 -18.33 21.26 26.56
CA LEU A 841 -17.09 20.73 26.00
C LEU A 841 -16.11 20.29 27.10
N ILE A 842 -15.92 21.09 28.14
CA ILE A 842 -15.07 20.74 29.29
C ILE A 842 -15.64 19.52 30.04
N TYR A 843 -16.96 19.47 30.23
CA TYR A 843 -17.64 18.31 30.81
C TYR A 843 -17.29 17.02 30.06
N LEU A 844 -17.43 16.99 28.73
CA LEU A 844 -17.07 15.82 27.92
C LEU A 844 -15.57 15.53 27.93
N ALA A 845 -14.73 16.57 27.94
CA ALA A 845 -13.27 16.42 27.95
C ALA A 845 -12.72 15.82 29.25
N VAL A 846 -13.44 15.98 30.36
CA VAL A 846 -13.13 15.34 31.65
C VAL A 846 -13.77 13.95 31.74
N LEU A 847 -15.02 13.81 31.27
CA LEU A 847 -15.76 12.55 31.30
C LEU A 847 -15.07 11.47 30.46
N PHE A 848 -14.59 11.82 29.27
CA PHE A 848 -14.00 10.86 28.33
C PHE A 848 -12.75 10.13 28.87
N PRO A 849 -11.73 10.82 29.41
CA PRO A 849 -10.64 10.14 30.11
C PRO A 849 -11.09 9.42 31.37
N LEU A 850 -12.05 9.96 32.12
CA LEU A 850 -12.55 9.33 33.34
C LEU A 850 -13.21 7.97 33.05
N GLN A 851 -14.00 7.86 31.99
CA GLN A 851 -14.60 6.59 31.55
C GLN A 851 -13.53 5.56 31.19
N TYR A 852 -12.48 5.98 30.47
CA TYR A 852 -11.36 5.09 30.17
C TYR A 852 -10.63 4.63 31.44
N ALA A 853 -10.44 5.53 32.42
CA ALA A 853 -9.85 5.19 33.70
C ALA A 853 -10.72 4.21 34.51
N MET A 854 -12.05 4.39 34.52
CA MET A 854 -12.99 3.46 35.14
C MET A 854 -13.01 2.09 34.43
N ALA A 855 -12.88 2.07 33.11
CA ALA A 855 -12.81 0.83 32.33
C ALA A 855 -11.54 0.01 32.63
N ILE A 856 -10.39 0.67 32.90
CA ILE A 856 -9.16 -0.02 33.32
C ILE A 856 -9.27 -0.48 34.79
N GLY A 857 -9.78 0.38 35.67
CA GLY A 857 -9.79 0.13 37.10
C GLY A 857 -8.42 0.23 37.77
N LEU A 858 -8.35 -0.11 39.05
CA LEU A 858 -7.13 -0.21 39.85
C LEU A 858 -6.44 -1.57 39.60
N PRO A 859 -5.12 -1.67 39.84
CA PRO A 859 -4.42 -2.96 39.82
C PRO A 859 -4.94 -3.87 40.93
N SER A 860 -5.28 -5.12 40.60
CA SER A 860 -5.78 -6.08 41.59
C SER A 860 -4.74 -6.50 42.63
N GLU A 861 -3.44 -6.34 42.35
CA GLU A 861 -2.33 -6.63 43.29
C GLU A 861 -2.32 -5.72 44.52
N TRP A 862 -2.89 -4.52 44.44
CA TRP A 862 -2.95 -3.63 45.59
C TRP A 862 -3.93 -4.11 46.65
N GLY A 863 -4.75 -5.13 46.35
CA GLY A 863 -5.72 -5.69 47.29
C GLY A 863 -6.78 -4.68 47.74
N ILE A 864 -6.97 -3.59 46.99
CA ILE A 864 -7.96 -2.56 47.30
C ILE A 864 -9.27 -2.92 46.61
N GLU A 865 -10.27 -3.27 47.41
CA GLU A 865 -11.66 -3.36 46.97
C GLU A 865 -12.25 -1.97 46.73
N TYR A 866 -13.12 -1.84 45.72
CA TYR A 866 -13.73 -0.55 45.42
C TYR A 866 -14.78 -0.17 46.48
N PRO A 867 -14.92 1.11 46.86
CA PRO A 867 -15.86 1.51 47.92
C PRO A 867 -17.32 1.09 47.68
N TRP A 868 -17.75 0.97 46.43
CA TRP A 868 -19.12 0.58 46.07
C TRP A 868 -19.39 -0.92 46.19
N THR A 869 -18.37 -1.79 46.30
CA THR A 869 -18.59 -3.23 46.54
C THR A 869 -19.17 -3.50 47.92
N HIS A 870 -18.95 -2.61 48.90
CA HIS A 870 -19.55 -2.70 50.23
C HIS A 870 -20.93 -2.04 50.34
N ILE A 871 -21.30 -1.16 49.42
CA ILE A 871 -22.61 -0.48 49.40
C ILE A 871 -23.64 -1.33 48.67
N LEU A 872 -23.17 -2.11 47.69
CA LEU A 872 -23.95 -3.03 46.88
C LEU A 872 -23.65 -4.44 47.43
N THR A 873 -24.38 -4.88 48.47
CA THR A 873 -24.07 -6.10 49.23
C THR A 873 -24.82 -7.36 48.79
N ASP A 874 -25.60 -7.30 47.71
CA ASP A 874 -26.44 -8.42 47.27
C ASP A 874 -25.95 -8.93 45.91
N VAL A 875 -25.29 -10.09 45.93
CA VAL A 875 -24.33 -10.61 44.93
C VAL A 875 -24.83 -10.61 43.47
N ASP A 876 -26.14 -10.69 43.24
CA ASP A 876 -26.75 -10.65 41.90
C ASP A 876 -27.23 -9.24 41.47
N LEU A 877 -27.52 -8.36 42.42
CA LEU A 877 -27.83 -6.94 42.18
C LEU A 877 -26.55 -6.16 41.79
N ASP A 878 -25.39 -6.61 42.32
CA ASP A 878 -24.09 -5.93 42.25
C ASP A 878 -23.56 -5.75 40.82
N ASN A 879 -23.70 -6.75 39.96
CA ASN A 879 -23.13 -6.71 38.62
C ASN A 879 -23.96 -5.88 37.63
N ASN A 880 -25.29 -5.92 37.73
CA ASN A 880 -26.16 -5.19 36.80
C ASN A 880 -26.17 -3.68 37.13
N LEU A 881 -26.20 -3.34 38.42
CA LEU A 881 -26.19 -1.95 38.86
C LEU A 881 -24.82 -1.29 38.63
N SER A 882 -23.72 -2.00 38.83
CA SER A 882 -22.37 -1.49 38.50
C SER A 882 -22.19 -1.27 37.00
N VAL A 883 -22.76 -2.12 36.14
CA VAL A 883 -22.78 -1.92 34.68
C VAL A 883 -23.61 -0.69 34.28
N PHE A 884 -24.79 -0.49 34.88
CA PHE A 884 -25.64 0.67 34.56
C PHE A 884 -25.03 2.01 35.00
N LEU A 885 -24.33 2.03 36.14
CA LEU A 885 -23.66 3.23 36.66
C LEU A 885 -22.27 3.47 36.06
N ASP A 886 -21.80 2.59 35.15
CA ASP A 886 -20.45 2.64 34.54
C ASP A 886 -19.33 2.62 35.61
N LEU A 887 -19.49 1.81 36.65
CA LEU A 887 -18.54 1.66 37.77
C LEU A 887 -17.51 0.57 37.49
N ALA A 888 -16.27 0.78 37.93
CA ALA A 888 -15.20 -0.20 37.81
C ALA A 888 -15.47 -1.43 38.69
N ASN A 889 -15.23 -2.63 38.16
CA ASN A 889 -15.44 -3.90 38.86
C ASN A 889 -14.48 -4.96 38.31
N TYR A 890 -13.79 -5.69 39.18
CA TYR A 890 -12.81 -6.70 38.80
C TYR A 890 -13.43 -7.92 38.08
N ASN A 891 -14.72 -8.21 38.29
CA ASN A 891 -15.40 -9.39 37.71
C ASN A 891 -15.82 -9.21 36.25
N LEU A 892 -15.56 -8.04 35.70
CA LEU A 892 -16.24 -7.46 34.56
C LEU A 892 -15.17 -7.07 33.51
N PRO A 893 -15.08 -7.76 32.34
CA PRO A 893 -14.04 -7.47 31.35
C PRO A 893 -14.16 -6.05 30.77
N ALA A 894 -13.01 -5.39 30.64
CA ALA A 894 -12.86 -4.03 30.09
C ALA A 894 -13.27 -3.93 28.61
N GLU A 895 -13.15 -5.03 27.85
CA GLU A 895 -13.50 -5.14 26.43
C GLU A 895 -14.96 -4.78 26.12
N ARG A 896 -15.82 -4.59 27.11
CA ARG A 896 -17.21 -4.18 26.87
C ARG A 896 -17.38 -2.68 26.69
N PHE A 897 -16.48 -1.88 27.24
CA PHE A 897 -16.56 -0.41 27.20
C PHE A 897 -16.06 0.19 25.89
N TYR A 898 -15.51 -0.62 24.98
CA TYR A 898 -14.83 -0.15 23.78
C TYR A 898 -15.73 0.66 22.83
N ILE A 899 -16.96 0.18 22.58
CA ILE A 899 -17.93 0.89 21.70
C ILE A 899 -18.31 2.23 22.32
N PHE A 900 -18.54 2.28 23.63
CA PHE A 900 -18.95 3.50 24.33
C PHE A 900 -17.88 4.58 24.24
N ILE A 901 -16.62 4.22 24.49
CA ILE A 901 -15.48 5.15 24.43
C ILE A 901 -15.27 5.66 22.99
N ILE A 902 -15.46 4.82 21.97
CA ILE A 902 -15.37 5.25 20.56
C ILE A 902 -16.49 6.25 20.23
N CYS A 903 -17.72 5.96 20.64
CA CYS A 903 -18.86 6.86 20.44
C CYS A 903 -18.65 8.22 21.15
N ASP A 904 -18.19 8.20 22.40
CA ASP A 904 -17.90 9.40 23.19
C ASP A 904 -16.74 10.22 22.60
N ALA A 905 -15.72 9.56 22.03
CA ALA A 905 -14.64 10.23 21.31
C ALA A 905 -15.13 10.94 20.03
N ILE A 906 -15.99 10.29 19.25
CA ILE A 906 -16.59 10.90 18.04
C ILE A 906 -17.43 12.12 18.45
N LEU A 907 -18.22 11.99 19.51
CA LEU A 907 -19.02 13.08 20.05
C LEU A 907 -18.15 14.26 20.50
N LEU A 908 -17.07 13.99 21.25
CA LEU A 908 -16.12 15.01 21.69
C LEU A 908 -15.52 15.78 20.50
N LEU A 909 -15.13 15.08 19.43
CA LEU A 909 -14.59 15.71 18.21
C LEU A 909 -15.63 16.58 17.48
N ILE A 910 -16.90 16.15 17.43
CA ILE A 910 -18.00 16.93 16.83
C ILE A 910 -18.28 18.18 17.67
N VAL A 911 -18.38 18.04 19.00
CA VAL A 911 -18.65 19.14 19.93
C VAL A 911 -17.51 20.16 19.93
N ALA A 912 -16.25 19.71 19.91
CA ALA A 912 -15.08 20.56 19.79
C ALA A 912 -15.05 21.31 18.44
N ALA A 913 -15.46 20.66 17.35
CA ALA A 913 -15.59 21.34 16.06
C ALA A 913 -16.69 22.41 16.09
N GLN A 914 -17.80 22.17 16.79
CA GLN A 914 -18.89 23.13 16.93
C GLN A 914 -18.50 24.33 17.80
N GLU A 915 -17.69 24.14 18.83
CA GLU A 915 -17.12 25.24 19.63
C GLU A 915 -16.27 26.19 18.76
N LEU A 916 -15.46 25.63 17.84
CA LEU A 916 -14.68 26.45 16.91
C LEU A 916 -15.59 27.29 16.00
N VAL A 917 -16.72 26.73 15.55
CA VAL A 917 -17.73 27.45 14.76
C VAL A 917 -18.32 28.60 15.58
N PHE A 918 -18.69 28.35 16.84
CA PHE A 918 -19.23 29.39 17.73
C PHE A 918 -18.25 30.54 17.99
N ARG A 919 -16.94 30.26 18.07
CA ARG A 919 -15.90 31.30 18.21
C ARG A 919 -15.68 32.12 16.94
N GLN A 920 -15.98 31.56 15.77
CA GLN A 920 -15.78 32.19 14.46
C GLN A 920 -17.05 32.84 13.91
N GLU A 921 -18.18 32.69 14.59
CA GLU A 921 -19.49 33.14 14.14
C GLU A 921 -19.63 34.67 14.24
N GLY A 922 -19.95 35.32 13.11
CA GLY A 922 -20.15 36.77 13.03
C GLY A 922 -20.58 37.21 11.62
N GLU A 923 -21.00 38.48 11.47
CA GLU A 923 -21.45 39.02 10.18
C GLU A 923 -20.33 39.10 9.13
N SER A 924 -19.08 39.23 9.58
CA SER A 924 -17.89 39.28 8.72
C SER A 924 -17.44 37.93 8.17
N HIS A 925 -18.12 36.83 8.53
CA HIS A 925 -17.74 35.50 8.06
C HIS A 925 -18.11 35.30 6.57
N PRO A 926 -17.24 34.71 5.71
CA PRO A 926 -17.51 34.51 4.28
C PRO A 926 -18.80 33.75 3.95
N ALA A 927 -19.30 32.94 4.90
CA ALA A 927 -20.54 32.18 4.79
C ALA A 927 -21.81 32.95 5.22
N GLY A 928 -21.67 34.23 5.59
CA GLY A 928 -22.73 35.07 6.12
C GLY A 928 -23.18 34.70 7.54
N SER A 929 -24.10 35.52 8.07
CA SER A 929 -24.71 35.30 9.39
C SER A 929 -25.42 33.94 9.47
N ASN A 930 -25.36 33.34 10.65
CA ASN A 930 -25.99 32.06 10.97
C ASN A 930 -27.04 32.17 12.08
N GLU A 931 -27.43 33.41 12.42
CA GLU A 931 -28.54 33.69 13.33
C GLU A 931 -29.90 33.25 12.76
N SER A 932 -30.86 33.02 13.65
CA SER A 932 -32.25 32.81 13.27
C SER A 932 -32.85 34.12 12.76
N ILE A 933 -33.78 34.01 11.80
CA ILE A 933 -34.52 35.15 11.24
C ILE A 933 -35.37 35.83 12.31
N TYR A 934 -36.00 35.02 13.16
CA TYR A 934 -36.92 35.50 14.20
C TYR A 934 -36.21 35.70 15.54
N LYS A 935 -35.03 36.33 15.52
CA LYS A 935 -34.23 36.56 16.74
C LYS A 935 -34.88 37.53 17.73
N ASP A 936 -35.60 38.52 17.22
CA ASP A 936 -36.23 39.59 18.02
C ASP A 936 -37.60 39.18 18.60
N GLY A 937 -38.04 37.94 18.37
CA GLY A 937 -39.36 37.45 18.79
C GLY A 937 -40.55 38.04 18.01
N GLY A 938 -40.31 39.02 17.13
CA GLY A 938 -41.28 39.54 16.17
C GLY A 938 -41.41 38.62 14.97
N TYR A 939 -42.39 37.71 14.97
CA TYR A 939 -42.69 36.79 13.86
C TYR A 939 -43.37 37.51 12.67
N LEU A 940 -42.69 38.50 12.09
CA LEU A 940 -43.17 39.31 10.98
C LEU A 940 -42.49 38.89 9.66
N LEU A 941 -43.20 39.06 8.53
CA LEU A 941 -42.59 38.85 7.22
C LEU A 941 -41.62 39.99 6.91
N HIS A 942 -40.34 39.66 6.79
CA HIS A 942 -39.35 40.56 6.21
C HIS A 942 -39.68 40.84 4.74
N LYS A 943 -39.81 42.12 4.40
CA LYS A 943 -40.12 42.60 3.05
C LYS A 943 -38.96 42.38 2.08
N GLU A 944 -37.73 42.36 2.58
CA GLU A 944 -36.49 42.15 1.81
C GLU A 944 -35.90 40.77 2.13
N ASN A 945 -36.39 39.73 1.48
CA ASN A 945 -35.77 38.40 1.57
C ASN A 945 -34.56 38.35 0.61
N PRO A 946 -33.33 38.06 1.10
CA PRO A 946 -32.12 38.04 0.28
C PRO A 946 -32.07 36.88 -0.73
N ARG A 947 -32.99 35.90 -0.62
CA ARG A 947 -33.08 34.75 -1.52
C ARG A 947 -34.26 34.90 -2.48
N TYR A 948 -34.03 34.53 -3.73
CA TYR A 948 -35.06 34.53 -4.77
C TYR A 948 -36.11 33.45 -4.50
N ASP A 949 -37.25 33.58 -5.17
CA ASP A 949 -38.36 32.66 -5.03
C ASP A 949 -38.13 31.38 -5.85
N PHE A 950 -37.79 30.29 -5.18
CA PHE A 950 -37.51 28.99 -5.80
C PHE A 950 -38.78 28.15 -6.01
N VAL A 951 -39.92 28.54 -5.44
CA VAL A 951 -41.19 27.81 -5.55
C VAL A 951 -41.85 28.14 -6.89
N VAL A 952 -41.89 29.43 -7.25
CA VAL A 952 -42.49 29.93 -8.49
C VAL A 952 -41.54 29.79 -9.69
N GLU A 953 -40.27 30.18 -9.53
CA GLU A 953 -39.26 30.13 -10.59
C GLU A 953 -38.19 29.08 -10.30
N GLN A 954 -38.35 27.89 -10.87
CA GLN A 954 -37.37 26.81 -10.74
C GLN A 954 -36.24 27.00 -11.76
N LYS A 955 -35.04 27.36 -11.28
CA LYS A 955 -33.89 27.69 -12.16
C LYS A 955 -32.89 26.54 -12.25
N SER A 956 -32.73 25.76 -11.19
CA SER A 956 -31.78 24.64 -11.15
C SER A 956 -32.36 23.40 -10.47
N PHE A 957 -31.71 22.25 -10.64
CA PHE A 957 -32.09 21.01 -9.93
C PHE A 957 -32.02 21.16 -8.40
N VAL A 958 -31.20 22.10 -7.90
CA VAL A 958 -31.10 22.39 -6.46
C VAL A 958 -32.43 22.94 -5.93
N ASP A 959 -33.20 23.65 -6.75
CA ASP A 959 -34.50 24.21 -6.35
C ASP A 959 -35.55 23.12 -6.14
N PHE A 960 -35.55 22.06 -6.93
CA PHE A 960 -36.37 20.87 -6.69
C PHE A 960 -36.01 20.21 -5.35
N PHE A 961 -34.71 20.06 -5.07
CA PHE A 961 -34.25 19.52 -3.79
C PHE A 961 -34.69 20.41 -2.61
N LYS A 962 -34.61 21.73 -2.75
CA LYS A 962 -35.13 22.66 -1.73
C LYS A 962 -36.63 22.51 -1.52
N MET A 963 -37.43 22.31 -2.56
CA MET A 963 -38.87 22.07 -2.39
C MET A 963 -39.14 20.81 -1.58
N VAL A 964 -38.44 19.70 -1.87
CA VAL A 964 -38.57 18.45 -1.08
C VAL A 964 -38.24 18.72 0.40
N VAL A 965 -37.16 19.43 0.69
CA VAL A 965 -36.72 19.70 2.07
C VAL A 965 -37.61 20.70 2.80
N PHE A 966 -37.91 21.87 2.21
CA PHE A 966 -38.58 22.97 2.91
C PHE A 966 -40.10 22.94 2.78
N MET A 967 -40.66 22.51 1.64
CA MET A 967 -42.11 22.45 1.43
C MET A 967 -42.68 21.13 1.94
N TYR A 968 -42.11 20.00 1.54
CA TYR A 968 -42.62 18.67 1.91
C TYR A 968 -41.97 18.07 3.18
N GLY A 969 -40.84 18.61 3.65
CA GLY A 969 -40.09 18.07 4.79
C GLY A 969 -40.92 17.92 6.07
N HIS A 970 -41.87 18.82 6.32
CA HIS A 970 -42.71 18.73 7.50
C HIS A 970 -43.65 17.51 7.50
N TRP A 971 -44.18 17.11 6.34
CA TRP A 971 -44.98 15.87 6.23
C TRP A 971 -44.11 14.63 6.46
N ILE A 972 -42.89 14.64 5.91
CA ILE A 972 -41.91 13.56 6.14
C ILE A 972 -41.63 13.42 7.64
N THR A 973 -41.40 14.54 8.32
CA THR A 973 -41.16 14.51 9.78
C THR A 973 -42.37 13.98 10.54
N MET A 974 -43.60 14.35 10.16
CA MET A 974 -44.83 13.83 10.78
C MET A 974 -45.01 12.32 10.57
N ILE A 975 -44.67 11.81 9.38
CA ILE A 975 -44.66 10.38 9.10
C ILE A 975 -43.66 9.67 10.01
N MET A 976 -42.47 10.24 10.22
CA MET A 976 -41.46 9.66 11.12
C MET A 976 -41.90 9.68 12.58
N LEU A 977 -42.58 10.74 13.05
CA LEU A 977 -43.19 10.76 14.38
C LEU A 977 -44.27 9.68 14.54
N MET A 978 -45.10 9.49 13.52
CA MET A 978 -46.13 8.46 13.55
C MET A 978 -45.51 7.06 13.49
N ALA A 979 -44.42 6.86 12.74
CA ALA A 979 -43.66 5.62 12.74
C ALA A 979 -43.06 5.30 14.11
N ALA A 980 -42.51 6.30 14.82
CA ALA A 980 -42.07 6.15 16.21
C ALA A 980 -43.24 5.76 17.14
N GLY A 981 -44.37 6.46 17.02
CA GLY A 981 -45.57 6.15 17.80
C GLY A 981 -46.23 4.79 17.51
N LEU A 982 -46.10 4.25 16.29
CA LEU A 982 -46.59 2.91 15.91
C LEU A 982 -45.57 1.80 16.22
N GLY A 983 -44.28 2.14 16.21
CA GLY A 983 -43.19 1.19 16.47
C GLY A 983 -43.10 0.79 17.94
N GLY A 984 -43.57 1.63 18.86
CA GLY A 984 -43.59 1.37 20.30
C GLY A 984 -44.95 0.93 20.83
N THR A 985 -44.96 0.01 21.80
CA THR A 985 -46.15 -0.33 22.61
C THR A 985 -46.15 0.39 23.97
N SER A 986 -45.29 1.40 24.15
CA SER A 986 -45.13 2.14 25.41
C SER A 986 -46.18 3.25 25.54
N LEU A 987 -46.42 3.70 26.77
CA LEU A 987 -47.22 4.91 27.04
C LEU A 987 -46.63 6.13 26.31
N PHE A 988 -45.30 6.15 26.09
CA PHE A 988 -44.61 7.22 25.35
C PHE A 988 -44.93 7.21 23.86
N ALA A 989 -45.14 6.03 23.27
CA ALA A 989 -45.55 5.90 21.88
C ALA A 989 -46.94 6.52 21.62
N LEU A 990 -47.86 6.36 22.58
CA LEU A 990 -49.18 6.99 22.51
C LEU A 990 -49.09 8.52 22.43
N GLY A 991 -48.20 9.15 23.20
CA GLY A 991 -48.06 10.61 23.14
C GLY A 991 -47.48 11.10 21.82
N TYR A 992 -46.57 10.35 21.16
CA TYR A 992 -46.14 10.66 19.78
C TYR A 992 -47.32 10.61 18.79
N LEU A 993 -48.18 9.60 18.89
CA LEU A 993 -49.39 9.50 18.05
C LEU A 993 -50.34 10.67 18.29
N VAL A 994 -50.63 11.01 19.55
CA VAL A 994 -51.51 12.14 19.89
C VAL A 994 -50.96 13.45 19.33
N LEU A 995 -49.65 13.71 19.50
CA LEU A 995 -49.01 14.91 18.98
C LEU A 995 -48.98 14.94 17.44
N ALA A 996 -48.72 13.80 16.80
CA ALA A 996 -48.72 13.66 15.34
C ALA A 996 -50.13 13.89 14.76
N PHE A 997 -51.16 13.23 15.29
CA PHE A 997 -52.55 13.43 14.84
C PHE A 997 -53.03 14.86 15.05
N TRP A 998 -52.64 15.49 16.16
CA TRP A 998 -52.98 16.89 16.42
C TRP A 998 -52.34 17.83 15.37
N MET A 999 -51.07 17.62 15.03
CA MET A 999 -50.38 18.39 13.97
C MET A 999 -50.98 18.13 12.57
N LEU A 1000 -51.27 16.87 12.24
CA LEU A 1000 -51.90 16.48 10.97
C LEU A 1000 -53.31 17.09 10.83
N TRP A 1001 -54.07 17.16 11.92
CA TRP A 1001 -55.39 17.80 11.94
C TRP A 1001 -55.34 19.30 11.62
N GLN A 1002 -54.32 20.01 12.11
CA GLN A 1002 -54.13 21.43 11.78
C GLN A 1002 -53.65 21.62 10.33
N GLY A 1003 -52.86 20.70 9.80
CA GLY A 1003 -52.35 20.72 8.43
C GLY A 1003 -51.56 21.99 8.09
N ASN A 1004 -51.71 22.50 6.85
CA ASN A 1004 -51.00 23.70 6.39
C ASN A 1004 -51.39 24.98 7.15
N ASN A 1005 -52.55 25.01 7.82
CA ASN A 1005 -52.99 26.18 8.59
C ASN A 1005 -52.05 26.51 9.76
N LEU A 1006 -51.31 25.52 10.25
CA LEU A 1006 -50.32 25.69 11.31
C LEU A 1006 -49.18 26.63 10.92
N TYR A 1007 -48.80 26.68 9.64
CA TYR A 1007 -47.66 27.47 9.18
C TYR A 1007 -48.03 28.93 8.84
N THR A 1008 -49.25 29.36 9.15
CA THR A 1008 -49.70 30.73 8.89
C THR A 1008 -49.13 31.75 9.90
N MET A 1009 -48.67 32.94 9.46
CA MET A 1009 -48.00 33.88 10.42
C MET A 1009 -48.85 34.39 11.57
N TYR A 1010 -50.18 34.30 11.52
CA TYR A 1010 -51.02 34.83 12.59
C TYR A 1010 -50.66 34.22 13.96
N ASN A 1011 -50.24 32.94 13.99
CA ASN A 1011 -49.87 32.21 15.21
C ASN A 1011 -48.49 31.54 15.12
N TYR A 1012 -47.55 32.05 14.33
CA TYR A 1012 -46.32 31.33 14.02
C TYR A 1012 -45.38 31.08 15.22
N GLY A 1013 -45.39 31.97 16.23
CA GLY A 1013 -44.71 31.71 17.50
C GLY A 1013 -45.26 30.48 18.24
N ARG A 1014 -46.57 30.26 18.17
CA ARG A 1014 -47.22 29.07 18.73
C ARG A 1014 -46.80 27.81 17.96
N THR A 1015 -46.58 27.91 16.66
CA THR A 1015 -46.09 26.80 15.83
C THR A 1015 -44.70 26.35 16.26
N ILE A 1016 -43.75 27.28 16.40
CA ILE A 1016 -42.40 26.97 16.89
C ILE A 1016 -42.45 26.39 18.30
N TYR A 1017 -43.31 26.94 19.17
CA TYR A 1017 -43.52 26.42 20.52
C TYR A 1017 -43.94 24.94 20.50
N TRP A 1018 -44.93 24.55 19.69
CA TRP A 1018 -45.36 23.15 19.60
C TRP A 1018 -44.29 22.20 19.05
N TRP A 1019 -43.50 22.66 18.08
CA TRP A 1019 -42.35 21.87 17.60
C TRP A 1019 -41.28 21.68 18.68
N LYS A 1020 -41.04 22.70 19.52
CA LYS A 1020 -40.17 22.55 20.70
C LYS A 1020 -40.78 21.60 21.74
N VAL A 1021 -42.10 21.63 21.96
CA VAL A 1021 -42.79 20.70 22.86
C VAL A 1021 -42.60 19.25 22.40
N ILE A 1022 -42.71 18.97 21.11
CA ILE A 1022 -42.43 17.64 20.53
C ILE A 1022 -40.98 17.22 20.80
N ALA A 1023 -40.02 18.13 20.58
CA ALA A 1023 -38.61 17.84 20.82
C ALA A 1023 -38.34 17.54 22.31
N VAL A 1024 -38.91 18.33 23.22
CA VAL A 1024 -38.81 18.11 24.67
C VAL A 1024 -39.51 16.82 25.08
N TYR A 1025 -40.66 16.50 24.49
CA TYR A 1025 -41.37 15.24 24.71
C TYR A 1025 -40.49 14.05 24.32
N GLY A 1026 -39.85 14.09 23.15
CA GLY A 1026 -38.98 13.01 22.71
C GLY A 1026 -37.72 12.85 23.55
N GLY A 1027 -37.05 13.95 23.90
CA GLY A 1027 -35.91 13.90 24.82
C GLY A 1027 -36.29 13.42 26.24
N GLY A 1028 -37.42 13.87 26.76
CA GLY A 1028 -37.95 13.42 28.06
C GLY A 1028 -38.35 11.94 28.05
N GLY A 1029 -38.92 11.45 26.93
CA GLY A 1029 -39.19 10.05 26.69
C GLY A 1029 -37.92 9.21 26.82
N HIS A 1030 -36.85 9.58 26.13
CA HIS A 1030 -35.58 8.87 26.23
C HIS A 1030 -34.98 8.87 27.65
N VAL A 1031 -35.03 9.99 28.37
CA VAL A 1031 -34.56 10.06 29.76
C VAL A 1031 -35.33 9.06 30.63
N LEU A 1032 -36.65 9.05 30.50
CA LEU A 1032 -37.51 8.19 31.30
C LEU A 1032 -37.36 6.72 30.91
N GLU A 1033 -37.15 6.41 29.63
CA GLU A 1033 -36.82 5.06 29.17
C GLU A 1033 -35.51 4.54 29.77
N ILE A 1034 -34.45 5.36 29.81
CA ILE A 1034 -33.17 5.01 30.46
C ILE A 1034 -33.36 4.76 31.97
N PHE A 1035 -34.15 5.59 32.66
CA PHE A 1035 -34.45 5.37 34.08
C PHE A 1035 -35.32 4.13 34.33
N LEU A 1036 -36.25 3.83 33.44
CA LEU A 1036 -37.06 2.61 33.53
C LEU A 1036 -36.22 1.35 33.26
N GLN A 1037 -35.16 1.44 32.45
CA GLN A 1037 -34.20 0.35 32.24
C GLN A 1037 -33.44 -0.01 33.51
N LEU A 1038 -33.06 0.98 34.36
CA LEU A 1038 -32.50 0.72 35.69
C LEU A 1038 -33.47 -0.10 36.55
N PHE A 1039 -34.74 0.29 36.59
CA PHE A 1039 -35.76 -0.40 37.39
C PHE A 1039 -36.03 -1.82 36.87
N GLY A 1040 -36.08 -2.00 35.54
CA GLY A 1040 -36.28 -3.29 34.88
C GLY A 1040 -35.13 -4.28 35.04
N CYS A 1041 -33.88 -3.82 34.82
CA CYS A 1041 -32.70 -4.69 34.82
C CYS A 1041 -32.09 -4.93 36.20
N ALA A 1042 -32.17 -3.97 37.12
CA ALA A 1042 -31.57 -4.10 38.45
C ALA A 1042 -32.57 -4.69 39.46
N PHE A 1043 -33.80 -4.16 39.56
CA PHE A 1043 -34.70 -4.48 40.67
C PHE A 1043 -35.68 -5.64 40.38
N LEU A 1044 -36.15 -5.79 39.14
CA LEU A 1044 -37.19 -6.77 38.82
C LEU A 1044 -36.67 -8.18 38.50
N TYR A 1045 -35.40 -8.32 38.12
CA TYR A 1045 -34.82 -9.62 37.77
C TYR A 1045 -34.73 -10.57 38.99
N THR A 1046 -34.41 -10.05 40.18
CA THR A 1046 -34.12 -10.82 41.39
C THR A 1046 -35.36 -11.14 42.24
N GLU A 1047 -36.30 -10.20 42.43
CA GLU A 1047 -37.45 -10.42 43.32
C GLU A 1047 -38.66 -11.10 42.65
N PHE A 1048 -38.86 -10.92 41.34
CA PHE A 1048 -40.11 -11.37 40.70
C PHE A 1048 -40.06 -12.80 40.14
N PHE A 1049 -38.87 -13.35 39.89
CA PHE A 1049 -38.71 -14.74 39.43
C PHE A 1049 -38.72 -15.77 40.57
N THR A 1050 -38.60 -15.34 41.83
CA THR A 1050 -38.60 -16.21 43.02
C THR A 1050 -39.95 -16.26 43.75
N GLY A 1051 -40.82 -15.24 43.58
CA GLY A 1051 -42.17 -15.21 44.15
C GLY A 1051 -43.26 -15.76 43.21
N ASN A 1052 -43.95 -16.83 43.60
CA ASN A 1052 -44.89 -17.57 42.75
C ASN A 1052 -46.25 -16.87 42.46
N ASP A 1053 -46.54 -15.70 43.04
CA ASP A 1053 -47.94 -15.23 43.14
C ASP A 1053 -48.37 -14.14 42.15
N LEU A 1054 -47.53 -13.66 41.23
CA LEU A 1054 -47.92 -12.57 40.30
C LEU A 1054 -47.45 -12.73 38.83
N ARG A 1055 -47.35 -13.96 38.32
CA ARG A 1055 -46.91 -14.22 36.93
C ARG A 1055 -47.71 -13.55 35.78
N PRO A 1056 -49.06 -13.38 35.82
CA PRO A 1056 -49.77 -12.90 34.63
C PRO A 1056 -49.82 -11.36 34.47
N LEU A 1057 -49.37 -10.58 35.46
CA LEU A 1057 -49.40 -9.10 35.39
C LEU A 1057 -48.05 -8.48 34.99
N SER A 1058 -46.93 -9.20 35.12
CA SER A 1058 -45.60 -8.72 34.75
C SER A 1058 -45.23 -8.98 33.28
N GLU A 1059 -45.87 -9.95 32.61
CA GLU A 1059 -45.57 -10.33 31.22
C GLU A 1059 -45.97 -9.29 30.16
N SER A 1060 -46.96 -8.42 30.44
CA SER A 1060 -47.54 -7.52 29.43
C SER A 1060 -46.92 -6.12 29.39
N SER A 1061 -46.27 -5.64 30.47
CA SER A 1061 -45.88 -4.23 30.57
C SER A 1061 -44.43 -3.95 30.94
N ILE A 1062 -43.71 -4.90 31.54
CA ILE A 1062 -42.39 -4.60 32.14
C ILE A 1062 -41.28 -5.58 31.70
N ASN A 1063 -41.64 -6.71 31.08
CA ASN A 1063 -40.70 -7.78 30.75
C ASN A 1063 -39.71 -7.56 29.57
N PRO A 1064 -39.84 -6.56 28.66
CA PRO A 1064 -38.86 -6.37 27.57
C PRO A 1064 -37.95 -5.13 27.73
N LEU A 1065 -37.64 -4.67 28.95
CA LEU A 1065 -36.88 -3.41 29.15
C LEU A 1065 -35.34 -3.55 29.21
N CYS A 1066 -34.79 -4.75 29.21
CA CYS A 1066 -33.34 -4.95 29.28
C CYS A 1066 -32.74 -5.12 27.87
N HIS A 1067 -32.21 -4.04 27.29
CA HIS A 1067 -31.86 -3.94 25.88
C HIS A 1067 -30.46 -4.46 25.51
N GLN A 1068 -29.55 -4.62 26.49
CA GLN A 1068 -28.18 -5.06 26.19
C GLN A 1068 -28.01 -6.59 26.40
N PRO A 1069 -27.40 -7.31 25.44
CA PRO A 1069 -27.03 -8.73 25.60
C PRO A 1069 -25.98 -8.94 26.73
N ILE A 1070 -25.47 -7.85 27.30
CA ILE A 1070 -24.37 -7.80 28.27
C ILE A 1070 -24.81 -8.24 29.67
N TYR A 1071 -26.11 -8.16 29.99
CA TYR A 1071 -26.67 -8.58 31.29
C TYR A 1071 -26.88 -10.10 31.40
N GLN A 1072 -26.61 -10.88 30.34
CA GLN A 1072 -26.75 -12.34 30.35
C GLN A 1072 -25.38 -13.02 30.35
N LYS A 1073 -24.76 -13.19 31.53
CA LYS A 1073 -23.55 -14.02 31.67
C LYS A 1073 -23.85 -15.52 31.84
N HIS A 1074 -25.12 -15.92 31.97
CA HIS A 1074 -25.52 -17.32 31.97
C HIS A 1074 -26.64 -17.57 30.94
N PRO A 1075 -26.38 -18.32 29.84
CA PRO A 1075 -27.46 -19.09 29.25
C PRO A 1075 -27.94 -20.05 30.35
N LEU A 1076 -29.17 -19.86 30.82
CA LEU A 1076 -29.83 -20.77 31.75
C LEU A 1076 -29.73 -22.19 31.17
N LYS A 1077 -28.81 -23.02 31.69
CA LYS A 1077 -28.96 -24.48 31.60
C LYS A 1077 -30.17 -24.83 32.47
N PHE A 1078 -31.36 -24.72 31.89
CA PHE A 1078 -32.54 -25.34 32.48
C PHE A 1078 -32.27 -26.84 32.55
N ARG A 1079 -32.12 -27.35 33.77
CA ARG A 1079 -32.07 -28.77 34.06
C ARG A 1079 -33.39 -29.38 33.63
N ASP A 1080 -33.30 -30.38 32.77
CA ASP A 1080 -34.40 -31.09 32.13
C ASP A 1080 -35.60 -31.32 33.06
N THR A 1081 -36.71 -30.62 32.81
CA THR A 1081 -38.05 -31.15 33.05
C THR A 1081 -39.00 -30.56 31.99
N GLU A 1082 -39.61 -31.50 31.28
CA GLU A 1082 -40.50 -31.39 30.13
C GLU A 1082 -41.43 -30.17 30.11
N CYS A 1083 -41.17 -29.24 29.20
CA CYS A 1083 -42.20 -28.44 28.53
C CYS A 1083 -41.81 -28.32 27.05
N VAL A 1084 -42.53 -29.04 26.19
CA VAL A 1084 -42.46 -28.93 24.73
C VAL A 1084 -43.12 -27.61 24.33
N GLY A 1085 -42.29 -26.61 24.01
CA GLY A 1085 -42.69 -25.34 23.42
C GLY A 1085 -41.46 -24.73 22.74
N SER A 1086 -41.58 -24.45 21.45
CA SER A 1086 -40.54 -23.99 20.53
C SER A 1086 -39.66 -22.86 21.09
N ALA A 1087 -38.34 -23.10 21.13
CA ALA A 1087 -37.31 -22.09 21.37
C ALA A 1087 -37.19 -21.05 20.22
N GLU A 1088 -38.10 -21.08 19.25
CA GLU A 1088 -38.23 -20.09 18.17
C GLU A 1088 -39.11 -18.89 18.56
N ASP A 1089 -39.94 -18.99 19.60
CA ASP A 1089 -40.82 -17.87 20.00
C ASP A 1089 -40.13 -16.88 20.96
N LEU A 1090 -39.03 -17.29 21.63
CA LEU A 1090 -38.28 -16.42 22.53
C LEU A 1090 -37.23 -15.56 21.80
N SER A 1091 -36.83 -15.95 20.58
CA SER A 1091 -35.91 -15.19 19.72
C SER A 1091 -36.62 -14.11 18.89
N VAL A 1092 -37.95 -14.18 18.76
CA VAL A 1092 -38.78 -13.12 18.14
C VAL A 1092 -38.86 -11.85 19.01
N LEU A 1093 -38.50 -11.96 20.30
CA LEU A 1093 -38.37 -10.82 21.21
C LEU A 1093 -37.02 -10.09 21.09
N ALA A 1094 -36.13 -10.52 20.20
CA ALA A 1094 -35.06 -9.67 19.63
C ALA A 1094 -35.63 -8.73 18.56
N ARG A 1095 -36.78 -8.09 18.84
CA ARG A 1095 -37.36 -7.01 18.04
C ARG A 1095 -36.52 -5.74 18.30
N GLU A 1096 -35.28 -5.79 17.84
CA GLU A 1096 -34.44 -4.62 17.59
C GLU A 1096 -35.29 -3.52 16.94
N THR A 1097 -35.04 -2.26 17.32
CA THR A 1097 -35.60 -0.98 16.79
C THR A 1097 -36.65 -0.22 17.61
N ARG A 1098 -36.95 -0.53 18.88
CA ARG A 1098 -37.90 0.32 19.65
C ARG A 1098 -37.36 1.74 19.96
N ILE A 1099 -36.14 1.87 20.49
CA ILE A 1099 -35.53 3.21 20.75
C ILE A 1099 -34.94 3.86 19.48
N GLY A 1100 -34.59 3.04 18.48
CA GLY A 1100 -34.04 3.53 17.21
C GLY A 1100 -35.02 4.43 16.44
N PHE A 1101 -36.31 4.07 16.39
CA PHE A 1101 -37.31 4.91 15.72
C PHE A 1101 -37.51 6.26 16.41
N ASP A 1102 -37.50 6.29 17.75
CA ASP A 1102 -37.59 7.52 18.55
C ASP A 1102 -36.39 8.45 18.31
N THR A 1103 -35.19 7.86 18.26
CA THR A 1103 -33.94 8.57 17.94
C THR A 1103 -33.99 9.21 16.56
N VAL A 1104 -34.42 8.44 15.55
CA VAL A 1104 -34.54 8.94 14.18
C VAL A 1104 -35.61 10.04 14.08
N ALA A 1105 -36.76 9.84 14.72
CA ALA A 1105 -37.82 10.85 14.77
C ALA A 1105 -37.31 12.16 15.39
N PHE A 1106 -36.55 12.09 16.48
CA PHE A 1106 -35.94 13.26 17.11
C PHE A 1106 -34.99 14.00 16.16
N ILE A 1107 -34.14 13.29 15.40
CA ILE A 1107 -33.24 13.90 14.40
C ILE A 1107 -34.05 14.69 13.35
N PHE A 1108 -35.13 14.11 12.84
CA PHE A 1108 -36.02 14.81 11.90
C PHE A 1108 -36.66 16.05 12.53
N VAL A 1109 -37.07 16.00 13.80
CA VAL A 1109 -37.62 17.17 14.52
C VAL A 1109 -36.60 18.30 14.62
N ILE A 1110 -35.34 18.00 14.96
CA ILE A 1110 -34.28 19.02 15.04
C ILE A 1110 -34.01 19.65 13.67
N LEU A 1111 -33.93 18.85 12.61
CA LEU A 1111 -33.76 19.35 11.25
C LEU A 1111 -34.95 20.21 10.81
N GLN A 1112 -36.18 19.83 11.18
CA GLN A 1112 -37.38 20.59 10.88
C GLN A 1112 -37.42 21.93 11.64
N LEU A 1113 -37.06 21.96 12.93
CA LEU A 1113 -36.93 23.19 13.72
C LEU A 1113 -35.94 24.17 13.08
N ARG A 1114 -34.86 23.67 12.48
CA ARG A 1114 -33.92 24.48 11.70
C ARG A 1114 -34.51 24.96 10.38
N ALA A 1115 -35.23 24.10 9.66
CA ALA A 1115 -35.89 24.47 8.41
C ALA A 1115 -36.92 25.59 8.62
N LEU A 1116 -37.72 25.53 9.70
CA LEU A 1116 -38.70 26.56 10.04
C LEU A 1116 -38.07 27.95 10.22
N ASN A 1117 -36.90 28.02 10.85
CA ASN A 1117 -36.20 29.29 11.11
C ASN A 1117 -35.35 29.80 9.92
N SER A 1118 -35.57 29.29 8.71
CA SER A 1118 -34.77 29.59 7.51
C SER A 1118 -35.43 30.55 6.52
N TRP A 1119 -34.62 31.25 5.71
CA TRP A 1119 -35.09 32.25 4.73
C TRP A 1119 -35.86 31.58 3.58
N PHE A 1120 -35.55 30.30 3.32
CA PHE A 1120 -36.24 29.49 2.33
C PHE A 1120 -37.67 29.15 2.79
N PHE A 1121 -37.87 28.84 4.08
CA PHE A 1121 -39.19 28.47 4.59
C PHE A 1121 -40.17 29.66 4.61
N GLN A 1122 -39.67 30.89 4.77
CA GLN A 1122 -40.50 32.09 4.64
C GLN A 1122 -41.18 32.19 3.26
N ARG A 1123 -40.56 31.67 2.18
CA ARG A 1123 -41.17 31.60 0.85
C ARG A 1123 -42.27 30.55 0.78
N CYS A 1124 -42.02 29.34 1.30
CA CYS A 1124 -43.04 28.28 1.40
C CYS A 1124 -44.27 28.75 2.19
N MET A 1125 -44.06 29.54 3.24
CA MET A 1125 -45.13 30.12 4.04
C MET A 1125 -45.99 31.13 3.29
N ILE A 1126 -45.41 31.88 2.34
CA ILE A 1126 -46.19 32.74 1.44
C ILE A 1126 -47.04 31.87 0.52
N GLU A 1127 -46.48 30.77 -0.01
CA GLU A 1127 -47.23 29.84 -0.85
C GLU A 1127 -48.40 29.20 -0.12
N PHE A 1128 -48.22 28.69 1.10
CA PHE A 1128 -49.33 28.13 1.90
C PHE A 1128 -50.45 29.14 2.16
N ARG A 1129 -50.11 30.44 2.28
CA ARG A 1129 -51.12 31.51 2.39
C ARG A 1129 -51.83 31.76 1.07
N CYS A 1130 -51.10 31.74 -0.04
CA CYS A 1130 -51.65 31.87 -1.37
C CYS A 1130 -52.60 30.72 -1.68
N GLU A 1131 -52.23 29.46 -1.37
CA GLU A 1131 -53.10 28.28 -1.50
C GLU A 1131 -54.42 28.46 -0.75
N MET A 1132 -54.37 28.93 0.50
CA MET A 1132 -55.56 29.13 1.33
C MET A 1132 -56.50 30.22 0.75
N ILE A 1133 -55.93 31.31 0.20
CA ILE A 1133 -56.71 32.36 -0.46
C ILE A 1133 -57.27 31.87 -1.81
N GLN A 1134 -56.46 31.12 -2.57
CA GLN A 1134 -56.84 30.57 -3.86
C GLN A 1134 -57.93 29.51 -3.76
N ALA A 1135 -57.99 28.73 -2.67
CA ALA A 1135 -59.05 27.75 -2.43
C ALA A 1135 -60.46 28.38 -2.51
N LYS A 1136 -60.63 29.59 -1.98
CA LYS A 1136 -61.90 30.34 -2.08
C LYS A 1136 -62.24 30.70 -3.54
N ARG A 1137 -61.24 31.11 -4.31
CA ARG A 1137 -61.42 31.44 -5.74
C ARG A 1137 -61.66 30.19 -6.58
N GLY A 1138 -60.97 29.09 -6.27
CA GLY A 1138 -61.17 27.79 -6.89
C GLY A 1138 -62.60 27.27 -6.69
N ALA A 1139 -63.15 27.37 -5.48
CA ALA A 1139 -64.55 27.00 -5.22
C ALA A 1139 -65.54 27.86 -6.05
N ILE A 1140 -65.28 29.16 -6.18
CA ILE A 1140 -66.09 30.04 -7.03
C ILE A 1140 -66.02 29.61 -8.49
N LEU A 1141 -64.82 29.32 -9.00
CA LEU A 1141 -64.61 28.87 -10.38
C LEU A 1141 -65.27 27.52 -10.65
N ILE A 1142 -65.16 26.57 -9.71
CA ILE A 1142 -65.83 25.26 -9.82
C ILE A 1142 -67.34 25.44 -9.84
N ASN A 1143 -67.91 26.29 -8.99
CA ASN A 1143 -69.35 26.57 -8.99
C ASN A 1143 -69.81 27.20 -10.31
N GLN A 1144 -69.04 28.14 -10.86
CA GLN A 1144 -69.32 28.73 -12.17
C GLN A 1144 -69.25 27.69 -13.30
N LEU A 1145 -68.31 26.75 -13.21
CA LEU A 1145 -68.16 25.68 -14.19
C LEU A 1145 -69.32 24.68 -14.10
N ILE A 1146 -69.73 24.31 -12.88
CA ILE A 1146 -70.90 23.45 -12.63
C ILE A 1146 -72.19 24.14 -13.11
N GLU A 1147 -72.37 25.43 -12.83
CA GLU A 1147 -73.53 26.20 -13.30
C GLU A 1147 -73.60 26.26 -14.82
N LYS A 1148 -72.46 26.50 -15.47
CA LYS A 1148 -72.36 26.49 -16.93
C LYS A 1148 -72.70 25.11 -17.50
N GLU A 1149 -72.15 24.04 -16.95
CA GLU A 1149 -72.44 22.67 -17.39
C GLU A 1149 -73.92 22.31 -17.22
N MET A 1150 -74.53 22.69 -16.09
CA MET A 1150 -75.98 22.54 -15.87
C MET A 1150 -76.80 23.32 -16.90
N SER A 1151 -76.38 24.54 -17.26
CA SER A 1151 -77.08 25.35 -18.26
C SER A 1151 -77.01 24.74 -19.67
N GLU A 1152 -75.84 24.23 -20.07
CA GLU A 1152 -75.64 23.56 -21.36
C GLU A 1152 -76.43 22.24 -21.42
N GLN A 1153 -76.43 21.47 -20.33
CA GLN A 1153 -77.26 20.28 -20.20
C GLN A 1153 -78.75 20.62 -20.30
N ASN A 1154 -79.20 21.67 -19.63
CA ASN A 1154 -80.60 22.09 -19.67
C ASN A 1154 -81.00 22.56 -21.07
N GLU A 1155 -80.13 23.30 -21.78
CA GLU A 1155 -80.37 23.67 -23.17
C GLU A 1155 -80.43 22.44 -24.09
N HIS A 1156 -79.56 21.45 -23.87
CA HIS A 1156 -79.58 20.20 -24.62
C HIS A 1156 -80.85 19.37 -24.35
N GLN A 1157 -81.31 19.32 -23.10
CA GLN A 1157 -82.59 18.70 -22.73
C GLN A 1157 -83.77 19.44 -23.38
N ASN A 1158 -83.78 20.76 -23.33
CA ASN A 1158 -84.82 21.57 -23.99
C ASN A 1158 -84.85 21.35 -25.50
N LYS A 1159 -83.70 21.30 -26.17
CA LYS A 1159 -83.60 20.95 -27.60
C LYS A 1159 -84.18 19.57 -27.90
N LYS A 1160 -83.91 18.56 -27.06
CA LYS A 1160 -84.50 17.23 -27.18
C LYS A 1160 -86.02 17.26 -26.96
N VAL A 1161 -86.50 18.00 -25.98
CA VAL A 1161 -87.94 18.17 -25.72
C VAL A 1161 -88.63 18.86 -26.90
N GLU A 1162 -88.02 19.91 -27.47
CA GLU A 1162 -88.54 20.57 -28.68
C GLU A 1162 -88.53 19.65 -29.89
N GLU A 1163 -87.48 18.84 -30.07
CA GLU A 1163 -87.43 17.83 -31.13
C GLU A 1163 -88.55 16.78 -30.96
N ILE A 1164 -88.75 16.28 -29.74
CA ILE A 1164 -89.85 15.35 -29.42
C ILE A 1164 -91.19 16.01 -29.76
N LYS A 1165 -91.40 17.25 -29.33
CA LYS A 1165 -92.63 18.01 -29.59
C LYS A 1165 -92.90 18.12 -31.10
N ARG A 1166 -91.89 18.51 -31.89
CA ARG A 1166 -91.96 18.60 -33.35
C ARG A 1166 -92.25 17.24 -34.01
N ARG A 1167 -91.77 16.12 -33.45
CA ARG A 1167 -92.09 14.76 -33.95
C ARG A 1167 -93.51 14.32 -33.58
N THR A 1168 -94.05 14.75 -32.44
CA THR A 1168 -95.41 14.40 -31.99
C THR A 1168 -96.53 15.25 -32.60
N GLU A 1169 -96.25 16.49 -33.00
CA GLU A 1169 -97.24 17.40 -33.61
C GLU A 1169 -97.88 16.83 -34.90
N PRO A 1170 -97.13 16.27 -35.86
CA PRO A 1170 -97.71 15.61 -37.04
C PRO A 1170 -98.63 14.45 -36.67
N SER A 1171 -98.22 13.61 -35.71
CA SER A 1171 -99.04 12.50 -35.22
C SER A 1171 -100.33 13.01 -34.61
N ALA A 1172 -100.29 14.03 -33.74
CA ALA A 1172 -101.48 14.63 -33.14
C ALA A 1172 -102.42 15.26 -34.20
N THR A 1173 -101.87 15.94 -35.21
CA THR A 1173 -102.67 16.44 -36.33
C THR A 1173 -103.28 15.32 -37.17
N ALA A 1174 -102.56 14.21 -37.37
CA ALA A 1174 -103.06 13.02 -38.06
C ALA A 1174 -104.17 12.28 -37.29
N ILE A 1175 -104.09 12.23 -35.94
CA ILE A 1175 -105.23 11.77 -35.11
C ILE A 1175 -106.44 12.68 -35.37
N SER A 1176 -106.24 14.01 -35.40
CA SER A 1176 -107.34 14.97 -35.59
C SER A 1176 -107.95 14.97 -37.01
N SER A 1177 -107.15 14.63 -38.04
CA SER A 1177 -107.64 14.48 -39.41
C SER A 1177 -108.38 13.15 -39.61
N ASN A 1178 -107.92 12.06 -38.99
CA ASN A 1178 -108.64 10.78 -39.00
C ASN A 1178 -109.97 10.84 -38.22
N SER A 1179 -110.07 11.64 -37.16
CA SER A 1179 -111.35 11.84 -36.46
C SER A 1179 -112.37 12.64 -37.27
N LYS A 1180 -111.95 13.40 -38.29
CA LYS A 1180 -112.85 14.15 -39.20
C LYS A 1180 -113.24 13.38 -40.47
N GLY A 1181 -112.59 12.25 -40.76
CA GLY A 1181 -112.94 11.35 -41.88
C GLY A 1181 -113.93 10.24 -41.53
N LEU A 1182 -114.41 10.19 -40.28
CA LEU A 1182 -115.32 9.17 -39.74
C LEU A 1182 -116.63 9.77 -39.18
N ALA A 1183 -116.98 10.99 -39.62
CA ALA A 1183 -118.25 11.67 -39.34
C ALA A 1183 -118.99 11.99 -40.64
#